data_AF-A0A9D1JAY6-F1
#
_entry.id   AF-A0A9D1JAY6-F1
#
_cell.length_a   1.000
_cell.length_b   1.000
_cell.length_c   1.000
_cell.angle_alpha   90.00
_cell.angle_beta   90.00
_cell.angle_gamma   90.00
#
_symmetry.space_group_name_H-M   'P 1'
#
loop_
_entity.id
_entity.type
_entity.pdbx_description
1 polymer ?
#
loop_
_entity_poly.entity_id
_entity_poly.type
_entity_poly.pdbx_seq_one_letter_code
_entity_poly.pdbx_strand_id
1 'polypeptide(L)'
;MKDAWYDFFVRKNEWIRREYERYVIEHIEEHDKLRFLHWLVLLRLNWHYRILRKKTPLLYENRDAGKVGNGGQEIGNAGQKRQKGSGREKLPYLKGAESRSTRWTPPHDMVRLLKDYDVVSFDIFDTLIFRPLDLPRHLFWFVGNELDMLNFVNVRTQAENTVRDEKEQREGHREVTIREIYEQIQKETGLDPERGIAAEIGTERKLCQANPYMKYVFDTLLALGTRIFLVSDMYLPKEFVEQLLEKCGYAGYEQLLVSCDCQCSKRDGRLFQLLKDYAQGARADAPRIVHVGDNPETDIGMAQKMGLETFHYENTTVKGRPYRTDEIPGMVGSAYRGIVNNHLHNGYRRYDAYYEFGFLYGGLFHYGFAQHIHRFAAEHGMEKILFVARDGYIMKQIYDGCFTDIPSGYLLCSRISNLKMAAYCNRRAYLKEYVYRWVQEKMEISLGEVLENMELGKMIPELTPYVDPKERISEENTPALLRFLDDHWSQIRKIYEETIRVAGKYYGQYFAGAKKVLVVDIGWRGQAVLALRSLERDYWHFGCEIIGMLAASAPTHECQGQLQAGILNTYLFSPIDNISCFRFHSKISINNILLELFAGAPMPSFAGFREGDSGHGDDREENCKDGGEADSRETGTSYELIFDVPEPANYETIAKIHQGICDFAELYRRAFADYPYMNRISGYDAYMPIRHIFKDYSFIKRFFGNYEFQDTVGGTAGKNSRTMRDIFRKFRL
;
A
#
# COMPACT_ATOMS: atom_id res chain seq x y z
N MET A 1 -40.18 34.68 -3.21
CA MET A 1 -40.64 34.27 -4.56
C MET A 1 -39.49 34.21 -5.57
N LYS A 2 -38.67 35.27 -5.69
CA LYS A 2 -37.52 35.34 -6.63
C LYS A 2 -36.54 34.15 -6.54
N ASP A 3 -36.15 33.75 -5.33
CA ASP A 3 -35.18 32.64 -5.14
C ASP A 3 -35.75 31.28 -5.54
N ALA A 4 -37.05 31.05 -5.34
CA ALA A 4 -37.72 29.82 -5.77
C ALA A 4 -37.78 29.72 -7.31
N TRP A 5 -38.01 30.85 -7.99
CA TRP A 5 -37.96 30.92 -9.46
C TRP A 5 -36.53 30.73 -9.97
N TYR A 6 -35.54 31.35 -9.32
CA TYR A 6 -34.14 31.18 -9.69
C TYR A 6 -33.67 29.72 -9.52
N ASP A 7 -33.97 29.10 -8.38
CA ASP A 7 -33.64 27.70 -8.14
C ASP A 7 -34.35 26.77 -9.15
N PHE A 8 -35.61 27.06 -9.49
CA PHE A 8 -36.35 26.28 -10.46
C PHE A 8 -35.85 26.45 -11.89
N PHE A 9 -35.61 27.67 -12.37
CA PHE A 9 -35.26 27.93 -13.78
C PHE A 9 -33.75 27.85 -14.06
N VAL A 10 -32.91 27.99 -13.04
CA VAL A 10 -31.44 28.03 -13.18
C VAL A 10 -30.82 26.80 -12.50
N ARG A 11 -30.94 26.67 -11.16
CA ARG A 11 -30.12 25.70 -10.41
C ARG A 11 -30.49 24.23 -10.60
N LYS A 12 -31.77 23.91 -10.88
CA LYS A 12 -32.22 22.53 -11.13
C LYS A 12 -31.66 21.89 -12.42
N ASN A 13 -31.08 22.65 -13.33
CA ASN A 13 -30.42 22.11 -14.52
C ASN A 13 -29.00 22.68 -14.64
N GLU A 14 -28.01 21.79 -14.52
CA GLU A 14 -26.61 22.20 -14.41
C GLU A 14 -26.08 22.94 -15.65
N TRP A 15 -26.61 22.64 -16.85
CA TRP A 15 -26.21 23.31 -18.09
C TRP A 15 -26.76 24.73 -18.17
N ILE A 16 -28.02 24.93 -17.78
CA ILE A 16 -28.62 26.25 -17.67
C ILE A 16 -27.90 27.07 -16.61
N ARG A 17 -27.62 26.48 -15.45
CA ARG A 17 -26.88 27.15 -14.38
C ARG A 17 -25.53 27.66 -14.87
N ARG A 18 -24.72 26.78 -15.49
CA ARG A 18 -23.37 27.14 -15.95
C ARG A 18 -23.36 28.26 -16.97
N GLU A 19 -24.21 28.20 -17.99
CA GLU A 19 -24.23 29.23 -19.04
C GLU A 19 -24.90 30.53 -18.57
N TYR A 20 -25.96 30.43 -17.77
CA TYR A 20 -26.65 31.63 -17.28
C TYR A 20 -25.85 32.39 -16.23
N GLU A 21 -25.24 31.69 -15.26
CA GLU A 21 -24.42 32.34 -14.23
C GLU A 21 -23.17 32.98 -14.87
N ARG A 22 -22.54 32.31 -15.85
CA ARG A 22 -21.43 32.89 -16.62
C ARG A 22 -21.87 34.15 -17.38
N TYR A 23 -23.00 34.09 -18.09
CA TYR A 23 -23.54 35.25 -18.80
C TYR A 23 -23.83 36.43 -17.87
N VAL A 24 -24.39 36.17 -16.69
CA VAL A 24 -24.65 37.20 -15.68
C VAL A 24 -23.36 37.80 -15.13
N ILE A 25 -22.31 37.00 -14.90
CA ILE A 25 -21.01 37.49 -14.43
C ILE A 25 -20.33 38.36 -15.49
N GLU A 26 -20.34 37.94 -16.75
CA GLU A 26 -19.73 38.69 -17.86
C GLU A 26 -20.45 40.03 -18.13
N HIS A 27 -21.73 40.14 -17.77
CA HIS A 27 -22.57 41.33 -17.98
C HIS A 27 -23.08 41.92 -16.66
N ILE A 28 -22.29 41.81 -15.58
CA ILE A 28 -22.76 42.14 -14.23
C ILE A 28 -23.15 43.62 -14.06
N GLU A 29 -22.46 44.52 -14.76
CA GLU A 29 -22.76 45.95 -14.77
C GLU A 29 -24.08 46.28 -15.50
N GLU A 30 -24.48 45.44 -16.45
CA GLU A 30 -25.72 45.57 -17.24
C GLU A 30 -26.90 44.84 -16.61
N HIS A 31 -26.64 43.79 -15.83
CA HIS A 31 -27.65 42.90 -15.25
C HIS A 31 -28.69 43.65 -14.40
N ASP A 32 -28.27 44.68 -13.67
CA ASP A 32 -29.20 45.47 -12.86
C ASP A 32 -29.97 46.53 -13.65
N LYS A 33 -29.48 46.95 -14.82
CA LYS A 33 -30.11 47.97 -15.66
C LYS A 33 -31.00 47.38 -16.76
N LEU A 34 -30.67 46.18 -17.27
CA LEU A 34 -31.31 45.54 -18.43
C LEU A 34 -31.90 44.15 -18.10
N ARG A 35 -32.64 44.05 -16.98
CA ARG A 35 -33.21 42.77 -16.50
C ARG A 35 -34.04 42.01 -17.52
N PHE A 36 -34.75 42.71 -18.41
CA PHE A 36 -35.56 42.07 -19.45
C PHE A 36 -34.72 41.24 -20.42
N LEU A 37 -33.52 41.70 -20.76
CA LEU A 37 -32.61 40.99 -21.67
C LEU A 37 -32.10 39.69 -21.03
N HIS A 38 -31.76 39.72 -19.73
CA HIS A 38 -31.34 38.53 -18.99
C HIS A 38 -32.47 37.50 -18.83
N TRP A 39 -33.73 37.94 -18.75
CA TRP A 39 -34.88 37.03 -18.76
C TRP A 39 -35.05 36.34 -20.13
N LEU A 40 -34.84 37.06 -21.24
CA LEU A 40 -34.87 36.47 -22.59
C LEU A 40 -33.78 35.40 -22.78
N VAL A 41 -32.57 35.66 -22.27
CA VAL A 41 -31.48 34.69 -22.30
C VAL A 41 -31.82 33.44 -21.47
N LEU A 42 -32.39 33.61 -20.28
CA LEU A 42 -32.80 32.50 -19.43
C LEU A 42 -33.93 31.66 -20.06
N LEU A 43 -34.88 32.29 -20.74
CA LEU A 43 -35.95 31.62 -21.48
C LEU A 43 -35.38 30.79 -22.65
N ARG A 44 -34.42 31.35 -23.41
CA ARG A 44 -33.74 30.63 -24.51
C ARG A 44 -32.98 29.41 -24.00
N LEU A 45 -32.27 29.53 -22.88
CA LEU A 45 -31.55 28.41 -22.25
C LEU A 45 -32.53 27.32 -21.76
N ASN A 46 -33.63 27.70 -21.10
CA ASN A 46 -34.64 26.73 -20.68
C ASN A 46 -35.29 26.02 -21.88
N TRP A 47 -35.58 26.74 -22.96
CA TRP A 47 -36.10 26.13 -24.18
C TRP A 47 -35.11 25.12 -24.78
N HIS A 48 -33.84 25.48 -24.91
CA HIS A 48 -32.81 24.62 -25.50
C HIS A 48 -32.53 23.36 -24.67
N TYR A 49 -32.40 23.52 -23.35
CA TYR A 49 -31.97 22.43 -22.47
C TYR A 49 -33.10 21.59 -21.88
N ARG A 50 -34.26 22.18 -21.61
CA ARG A 50 -35.40 21.43 -21.02
C ARG A 50 -36.41 20.99 -22.06
N ILE A 51 -36.72 21.85 -23.02
CA ILE A 51 -37.76 21.56 -24.03
C ILE A 51 -37.16 20.78 -25.20
N LEU A 52 -36.09 21.30 -25.82
CA LEU A 52 -35.42 20.63 -26.93
C LEU A 52 -34.44 19.52 -26.49
N ARG A 53 -34.12 19.44 -25.19
CA ARG A 53 -33.20 18.45 -24.58
C ARG A 53 -31.83 18.33 -25.28
N LYS A 54 -31.36 19.42 -25.91
CA LYS A 54 -30.06 19.46 -26.57
C LYS A 54 -28.96 19.50 -25.52
N LYS A 55 -27.83 18.81 -25.78
CA LYS A 55 -26.67 18.72 -24.88
C LYS A 55 -25.46 19.54 -25.35
N THR A 56 -25.66 20.39 -26.35
CA THR A 56 -24.63 21.31 -26.86
C THR A 56 -24.82 22.68 -26.21
N PRO A 57 -23.73 23.41 -25.88
CA PRO A 57 -23.82 24.80 -25.43
C PRO A 57 -24.66 25.68 -26.35
N LEU A 58 -25.46 26.60 -25.79
CA LEU A 58 -26.30 27.51 -26.58
C LEU A 58 -25.66 28.89 -26.77
N LEU A 59 -25.05 29.45 -25.71
CA LEU A 59 -24.48 30.80 -25.71
C LEU A 59 -22.97 30.76 -25.96
N TYR A 60 -22.28 29.74 -25.45
CA TYR A 60 -20.83 29.63 -25.52
C TYR A 60 -20.43 28.39 -26.28
N GLU A 61 -20.07 28.52 -27.57
CA GLU A 61 -19.48 27.40 -28.32
C GLU A 61 -18.28 26.82 -27.55
N ASN A 62 -18.13 25.49 -27.58
CA ASN A 62 -17.13 24.72 -26.80
C ASN A 62 -15.69 25.13 -27.14
N ARG A 63 -15.25 26.29 -26.64
CA ARG A 63 -13.85 26.70 -26.54
C ARG A 63 -13.39 26.88 -25.10
N ASP A 64 -14.30 27.07 -24.13
CA ASP A 64 -13.90 27.37 -22.74
C ASP A 64 -14.80 26.71 -21.67
N ALA A 65 -14.93 25.39 -21.71
CA ALA A 65 -15.44 24.61 -20.56
C ALA A 65 -14.26 24.04 -19.76
N GLY A 66 -13.48 24.93 -19.15
CA GLY A 66 -12.38 24.53 -18.27
C GLY A 66 -11.46 25.67 -17.86
N LYS A 67 -11.98 26.73 -17.24
CA LYS A 67 -11.24 27.68 -16.38
C LYS A 67 -12.22 28.68 -15.75
N VAL A 68 -12.54 28.48 -14.47
CA VAL A 68 -12.69 29.43 -13.32
C VAL A 68 -13.22 28.56 -12.16
N GLY A 69 -12.57 28.34 -11.02
CA GLY A 69 -11.23 28.70 -10.54
C GLY A 69 -10.96 27.99 -9.20
N ASN A 70 -9.70 27.66 -8.95
CA ASN A 70 -8.98 28.00 -7.72
C ASN A 70 -7.49 28.00 -8.08
N GLY A 71 -6.74 28.97 -7.56
CA GLY A 71 -5.37 29.29 -7.96
C GLY A 71 -4.45 28.06 -8.06
N GLY A 72 -3.80 27.93 -9.21
CA GLY A 72 -2.92 26.81 -9.56
C GLY A 72 -2.78 26.76 -11.08
N GLN A 73 -1.64 27.23 -11.57
CA GLN A 73 -1.36 27.37 -12.99
C GLN A 73 -1.03 25.99 -13.58
N GLU A 74 -2.04 25.26 -14.08
CA GLU A 74 -1.85 24.07 -14.92
C GLU A 74 -2.00 24.45 -16.41
N ILE A 75 -0.91 24.26 -17.15
CA ILE A 75 -0.79 24.42 -18.61
C ILE A 75 -0.86 23.04 -19.27
N GLY A 76 -1.45 23.01 -20.47
CA GLY A 76 -1.96 21.83 -21.15
C GLY A 76 -0.93 20.77 -21.56
N ASN A 77 -1.34 19.52 -21.40
CA ASN A 77 -0.76 18.35 -22.05
C ASN A 77 -1.40 18.18 -23.43
N ALA A 78 -0.62 18.36 -24.50
CA ALA A 78 -0.91 17.81 -25.81
C ALA A 78 -0.25 16.43 -25.91
N GLY A 79 -0.99 15.42 -26.40
CA GLY A 79 -0.43 14.09 -26.65
C GLY A 79 -0.77 13.02 -25.61
N GLN A 80 -2.06 12.82 -25.33
CA GLN A 80 -2.66 11.50 -25.05
C GLN A 80 -4.16 11.73 -24.87
N LYS A 81 -4.99 11.05 -25.67
CA LYS A 81 -6.44 11.02 -25.46
C LYS A 81 -6.69 10.50 -24.04
N ARG A 82 -6.96 11.40 -23.09
CA ARG A 82 -7.66 11.07 -21.85
C ARG A 82 -8.95 10.40 -22.29
N GLN A 83 -9.03 9.07 -22.19
CA GLN A 83 -10.32 8.39 -22.13
C GLN A 83 -11.10 9.12 -21.04
N LYS A 84 -12.11 9.89 -21.44
CA LYS A 84 -13.14 10.40 -20.54
C LYS A 84 -13.88 9.17 -20.02
N GLY A 85 -13.32 8.55 -18.98
CA GLY A 85 -14.06 7.61 -18.16
C GLY A 85 -15.25 8.36 -17.59
N SER A 86 -16.43 7.77 -17.75
CA SER A 86 -17.60 8.13 -16.95
C SER A 86 -17.20 8.22 -15.47
N GLY A 87 -17.82 9.11 -14.69
CA GLY A 87 -17.55 9.31 -13.27
C GLY A 87 -17.91 8.11 -12.37
N ARG A 88 -17.54 6.89 -12.76
CA ARG A 88 -17.52 5.71 -11.92
C ARG A 88 -16.18 5.64 -11.20
N GLU A 89 -16.26 5.53 -9.89
CA GLU A 89 -15.13 5.26 -9.02
C GLU A 89 -14.42 3.97 -9.46
N LYS A 90 -13.08 4.00 -9.57
CA LYS A 90 -12.29 2.81 -9.87
C LYS A 90 -12.38 1.81 -8.71
N LEU A 91 -12.51 0.53 -9.05
CA LEU A 91 -12.53 -0.57 -8.09
C LEU A 91 -11.30 -1.48 -8.29
N PRO A 92 -10.86 -2.17 -7.23
CA PRO A 92 -9.81 -3.18 -7.32
C PRO A 92 -10.23 -4.37 -8.21
N TYR A 93 -9.27 -5.22 -8.57
CA TYR A 93 -9.57 -6.48 -9.23
C TYR A 93 -10.19 -7.50 -8.25
N LEU A 94 -11.51 -7.75 -8.35
CA LEU A 94 -12.26 -8.54 -7.37
C LEU A 94 -12.34 -10.05 -7.67
N LYS A 95 -11.87 -10.50 -8.85
CA LYS A 95 -12.10 -11.88 -9.32
C LYS A 95 -11.06 -12.90 -8.84
N GLY A 96 -9.98 -12.48 -8.20
CA GLY A 96 -8.91 -13.34 -7.69
C GLY A 96 -7.56 -12.67 -7.81
N ALA A 97 -6.52 -13.47 -8.08
CA ALA A 97 -5.18 -12.95 -8.35
C ALA A 97 -5.14 -12.23 -9.71
N GLU A 98 -4.74 -10.97 -9.68
CA GLU A 98 -4.57 -10.08 -10.81
C GLU A 98 -3.48 -10.57 -11.78
N SER A 99 -2.36 -11.13 -11.29
CA SER A 99 -1.32 -11.71 -12.16
C SER A 99 -1.82 -12.92 -12.96
N ARG A 100 -2.93 -13.55 -12.53
CA ARG A 100 -3.60 -14.65 -13.25
C ARG A 100 -4.71 -14.18 -14.17
N SER A 101 -5.10 -12.91 -14.09
CA SER A 101 -6.18 -12.33 -14.90
C SER A 101 -5.80 -12.21 -16.37
N THR A 102 -4.51 -12.00 -16.62
CA THR A 102 -3.98 -11.80 -17.96
C THR A 102 -3.39 -13.10 -18.51
N ARG A 103 -3.77 -13.46 -19.74
CA ARG A 103 -3.10 -14.51 -20.50
C ARG A 103 -1.77 -14.01 -21.05
N TRP A 104 -0.71 -14.20 -20.27
CA TRP A 104 0.65 -14.08 -20.76
C TRP A 104 1.08 -15.37 -21.46
N THR A 105 1.73 -15.23 -22.62
CA THR A 105 2.57 -16.29 -23.19
C THR A 105 3.70 -16.54 -22.18
N PRO A 106 3.91 -17.78 -21.70
CA PRO A 106 5.05 -18.07 -20.84
C PRO A 106 6.39 -17.72 -21.52
N PRO A 107 7.43 -17.29 -20.77
CA PRO A 107 8.71 -16.88 -21.38
C PRO A 107 9.31 -17.94 -22.32
N HIS A 108 9.25 -19.21 -21.95
CA HIS A 108 9.77 -20.32 -22.77
C HIS A 108 8.97 -20.55 -24.06
N ASP A 109 7.66 -20.29 -24.05
CA ASP A 109 6.84 -20.36 -25.25
C ASP A 109 7.10 -19.16 -26.16
N MET A 110 7.37 -17.98 -25.60
CA MET A 110 7.82 -16.84 -26.40
C MET A 110 9.17 -17.12 -27.07
N VAL A 111 10.12 -17.73 -26.37
CA VAL A 111 11.37 -18.20 -27.00
C VAL A 111 11.08 -19.16 -28.15
N ARG A 112 10.17 -20.13 -27.98
CA ARG A 112 9.79 -21.05 -29.06
C ARG A 112 9.21 -20.34 -30.28
N LEU A 113 8.44 -19.29 -30.06
CA LEU A 113 7.88 -18.47 -31.14
C LEU A 113 8.95 -17.64 -31.86
N LEU A 114 9.98 -17.18 -31.14
CA LEU A 114 10.98 -16.24 -31.69
C LEU A 114 12.25 -16.90 -32.23
N LYS A 115 12.61 -18.10 -31.78
CA LYS A 115 13.90 -18.74 -32.11
C LYS A 115 14.09 -19.08 -33.60
N ASP A 116 13.00 -19.25 -34.34
CA ASP A 116 13.03 -19.69 -35.75
C ASP A 116 13.10 -18.50 -36.74
N TYR A 117 13.27 -17.29 -36.23
CA TYR A 117 13.56 -16.09 -37.01
C TYR A 117 15.07 -15.90 -37.17
N ASP A 118 15.49 -15.35 -38.31
CA ASP A 118 16.90 -15.02 -38.55
C ASP A 118 17.38 -13.90 -37.61
N VAL A 119 16.48 -12.95 -37.32
CA VAL A 119 16.74 -11.78 -36.47
C VAL A 119 15.54 -11.51 -35.57
N VAL A 120 15.81 -11.30 -34.28
CA VAL A 120 14.82 -10.80 -33.33
C VAL A 120 15.24 -9.40 -32.91
N SER A 121 14.38 -8.41 -33.11
CA SER A 121 14.61 -7.06 -32.63
C SER A 121 13.72 -6.71 -31.44
N PHE A 122 14.25 -6.00 -30.46
CA PHE A 122 13.52 -5.58 -29.27
C PHE A 122 13.47 -4.06 -29.15
N ASP A 123 12.33 -3.55 -28.74
CA ASP A 123 12.25 -2.25 -28.07
C ASP A 123 12.92 -2.30 -26.68
N ILE A 124 13.31 -1.15 -26.13
CA ILE A 124 14.10 -1.09 -24.88
C ILE A 124 13.24 -0.73 -23.67
N PHE A 125 12.63 0.45 -23.65
CA PHE A 125 11.97 0.98 -22.45
C PHE A 125 10.53 0.48 -22.35
N ASP A 126 10.10 0.03 -21.18
CA ASP A 126 8.83 -0.68 -20.96
C ASP A 126 8.74 -2.06 -21.66
N THR A 127 9.79 -2.47 -22.37
CA THR A 127 9.98 -3.81 -22.95
C THR A 127 11.10 -4.58 -22.24
N LEU A 128 12.38 -4.21 -22.43
CA LEU A 128 13.53 -4.83 -21.78
C LEU A 128 13.85 -4.20 -20.42
N ILE A 129 13.67 -2.89 -20.28
CA ILE A 129 14.03 -2.12 -19.09
C ILE A 129 12.77 -1.46 -18.52
N PHE A 130 12.58 -1.64 -17.22
CA PHE A 130 11.54 -0.96 -16.45
C PHE A 130 12.12 0.16 -15.59
N ARG A 131 11.26 1.14 -15.30
CA ARG A 131 11.43 2.06 -14.19
C ARG A 131 10.41 1.72 -13.09
N PRO A 132 10.72 1.87 -11.80
CA PRO A 132 9.79 1.62 -10.69
C PRO A 132 8.77 2.76 -10.53
N LEU A 133 8.27 3.34 -11.64
CA LEU A 133 7.41 4.51 -11.66
C LEU A 133 6.21 4.28 -12.59
N ASP A 134 5.09 4.90 -12.26
CA ASP A 134 3.83 4.81 -13.02
C ASP A 134 3.94 5.40 -14.43
N LEU A 135 4.70 6.49 -14.60
CA LEU A 135 4.93 7.13 -15.90
C LEU A 135 6.41 7.50 -16.05
N PRO A 136 7.00 7.38 -17.26
CA PRO A 136 8.40 7.75 -17.49
C PRO A 136 8.74 9.17 -17.05
N ARG A 137 7.88 10.15 -17.35
CA ARG A 137 8.07 11.57 -16.96
C ARG A 137 8.16 11.82 -15.44
N HIS A 138 7.70 10.88 -14.61
CA HIS A 138 7.80 11.02 -13.16
C HIS A 138 9.26 10.88 -12.68
N LEU A 139 10.15 10.35 -13.51
CA LEU A 139 11.59 10.37 -13.27
C LEU A 139 12.11 11.80 -13.08
N PHE A 140 11.54 12.79 -13.77
CA PHE A 140 11.96 14.18 -13.68
C PHE A 140 11.65 14.83 -12.32
N TRP A 141 10.87 14.21 -11.44
CA TRP A 141 10.78 14.68 -10.04
C TRP A 141 12.11 14.48 -9.29
N PHE A 142 12.82 13.40 -9.57
CA PHE A 142 14.12 13.09 -8.97
C PHE A 142 15.20 14.04 -9.52
N VAL A 143 15.19 14.25 -10.84
CA VAL A 143 16.09 15.22 -11.51
C VAL A 143 15.85 16.64 -10.99
N GLY A 144 14.59 17.07 -10.89
CA GLY A 144 14.25 18.37 -10.35
C GLY A 144 14.71 18.55 -8.90
N ASN A 145 14.61 17.50 -8.07
CA ASN A 145 15.13 17.54 -6.70
C ASN A 145 16.67 17.67 -6.66
N GLU A 146 17.40 16.93 -7.52
CA GLU A 146 18.87 17.02 -7.60
C GLU A 146 19.37 18.38 -8.11
N LEU A 147 18.56 19.03 -8.96
CA LEU A 147 18.88 20.35 -9.53
C LEU A 147 18.36 21.52 -8.71
N ASP A 148 17.63 21.28 -7.62
CA ASP A 148 16.91 22.28 -6.83
C ASP A 148 15.89 23.11 -7.66
N MET A 149 15.22 22.44 -8.62
CA MET A 149 14.27 23.06 -9.53
C MET A 149 12.83 22.64 -9.25
N LEU A 150 12.00 23.64 -8.93
CA LEU A 150 10.56 23.45 -8.81
C LEU A 150 9.93 23.20 -10.18
N ASN A 151 8.85 22.41 -10.20
CA ASN A 151 8.05 22.16 -11.40
C ASN A 151 8.85 21.56 -12.58
N PHE A 152 9.98 20.90 -12.30
CA PHE A 152 10.92 20.46 -13.34
C PHE A 152 10.31 19.46 -14.33
N VAL A 153 9.37 18.60 -13.92
CA VAL A 153 8.63 17.71 -14.83
C VAL A 153 8.02 18.48 -15.99
N ASN A 154 7.39 19.63 -15.71
CA ASN A 154 6.75 20.44 -16.74
C ASN A 154 7.77 21.20 -17.58
N VAL A 155 8.79 21.80 -16.96
CA VAL A 155 9.91 22.46 -17.66
C VAL A 155 10.55 21.49 -18.66
N ARG A 156 10.93 20.30 -18.19
CA ARG A 156 11.58 19.28 -18.99
C ARG A 156 10.71 18.72 -20.12
N THR A 157 9.40 18.56 -19.87
CA THR A 157 8.45 18.08 -20.89
C THR A 157 8.16 19.18 -21.94
N GLN A 158 8.05 20.44 -21.52
CA GLN A 158 7.81 21.56 -22.43
C GLN A 158 9.02 21.81 -23.31
N ALA A 159 10.23 21.85 -22.74
CA ALA A 159 11.47 22.01 -23.50
C ALA A 159 11.60 20.94 -24.60
N GLU A 160 11.33 19.67 -24.28
CA GLU A 160 11.33 18.60 -25.28
C GLU A 160 10.33 18.85 -26.42
N ASN A 161 9.09 19.19 -26.09
CA ASN A 161 8.07 19.44 -27.11
C ASN A 161 8.43 20.64 -27.99
N THR A 162 8.94 21.73 -27.39
CA THR A 162 9.41 22.91 -28.13
C THR A 162 10.49 22.53 -29.14
N VAL A 163 11.53 21.81 -28.72
CA VAL A 163 12.62 21.40 -29.62
C VAL A 163 12.11 20.44 -30.70
N ARG A 164 11.21 19.50 -30.35
CA ARG A 164 10.60 18.58 -31.33
C ARG A 164 9.81 19.31 -32.40
N ASP A 165 9.04 20.34 -32.02
CA ASP A 165 8.23 21.14 -32.95
C ASP A 165 9.11 22.03 -33.84
N GLU A 166 10.16 22.63 -33.28
CA GLU A 166 11.14 23.40 -34.07
C GLU A 166 11.90 22.54 -35.08
N LYS A 167 12.27 21.32 -34.72
CA LYS A 167 12.92 20.37 -35.64
C LYS A 167 11.99 19.89 -36.73
N GLU A 168 10.72 19.64 -36.42
CA GLU A 168 9.74 19.25 -37.44
C GLU A 168 9.65 20.32 -38.54
N GLN A 169 9.66 21.59 -38.15
CA GLN A 169 9.58 22.72 -39.08
C GLN A 169 10.86 22.95 -39.87
N ARG A 170 12.04 22.77 -39.25
CA ARG A 170 13.34 23.06 -39.89
C ARG A 170 13.90 21.89 -40.69
N GLU A 171 13.75 20.67 -40.19
CA GLU A 171 14.46 19.47 -40.65
C GLU A 171 13.49 18.37 -41.14
N GLY A 172 12.18 18.52 -40.90
CA GLY A 172 11.17 17.56 -41.34
C GLY A 172 11.07 16.29 -40.48
N HIS A 173 11.72 16.25 -39.32
CA HIS A 173 11.62 15.16 -38.35
C HIS A 173 11.52 15.67 -36.91
N ARG A 174 11.12 14.80 -35.97
CA ARG A 174 10.92 15.15 -34.55
C ARG A 174 11.95 14.55 -33.60
N GLU A 175 13.04 13.99 -34.12
CA GLU A 175 14.10 13.39 -33.29
C GLU A 175 15.01 14.44 -32.65
N VAL A 176 15.07 14.42 -31.33
CA VAL A 176 15.80 15.37 -30.49
C VAL A 176 16.78 14.63 -29.60
N THR A 177 17.91 15.27 -29.30
CA THR A 177 18.91 14.77 -28.35
C THR A 177 18.70 15.38 -26.97
N ILE A 178 19.19 14.70 -25.93
CA ILE A 178 19.17 15.23 -24.56
C ILE A 178 19.86 16.60 -24.47
N ARG A 179 20.95 16.80 -25.24
CA ARG A 179 21.69 18.07 -25.28
C ARG A 179 20.81 19.22 -25.78
N GLU A 180 20.13 19.03 -26.90
CA GLU A 180 19.23 20.06 -27.46
C GLU A 180 18.10 20.41 -26.49
N ILE A 181 17.58 19.41 -25.76
CA ILE A 181 16.54 19.65 -24.76
C ILE A 181 17.09 20.48 -23.59
N TYR A 182 18.29 20.16 -23.08
CA TYR A 182 18.90 20.92 -21.98
C TYR A 182 19.41 22.30 -22.40
N GLU A 183 19.81 22.49 -23.65
CA GLU A 183 20.07 23.82 -24.22
C GLU A 183 18.79 24.67 -24.26
N GLN A 184 17.63 24.06 -24.55
CA GLN A 184 16.36 24.75 -24.45
C GLN A 184 16.00 25.09 -22.99
N ILE A 185 16.22 24.15 -22.05
CA ILE A 185 16.03 24.43 -20.62
C ILE A 185 16.94 25.55 -20.14
N GLN A 186 18.19 25.62 -20.61
CA GLN A 186 19.13 26.69 -20.28
C GLN A 186 18.59 28.05 -20.69
N LYS A 187 18.02 28.17 -21.90
CA LYS A 187 17.42 29.44 -22.37
C LYS A 187 16.28 29.91 -21.47
N GLU A 188 15.48 28.97 -20.95
CA GLU A 188 14.31 29.28 -20.12
C GLU A 188 14.64 29.51 -18.65
N THR A 189 15.69 28.86 -18.13
CA THR A 189 15.92 28.77 -16.67
C THR A 189 17.31 29.17 -16.21
N GLY A 190 18.28 29.31 -17.13
CA GLY A 190 19.68 29.54 -16.82
C GLY A 190 20.44 28.30 -16.30
N LEU A 191 19.81 27.12 -16.26
CA LEU A 191 20.48 25.87 -15.88
C LEU A 191 21.61 25.54 -16.85
N ASP A 192 22.78 25.19 -16.32
CA ASP A 192 23.86 24.62 -17.12
C ASP A 192 23.44 23.27 -17.74
N PRO A 193 23.50 23.10 -19.08
CA PRO A 193 23.11 21.88 -19.75
C PRO A 193 23.84 20.63 -19.25
N GLU A 194 25.16 20.70 -19.01
CA GLU A 194 25.93 19.53 -18.58
C GLU A 194 25.49 19.03 -17.20
N ARG A 195 25.28 19.96 -16.25
CA ARG A 195 24.73 19.63 -14.93
C ARG A 195 23.36 18.94 -15.05
N GLY A 196 22.49 19.45 -15.91
CA GLY A 196 21.16 18.89 -16.13
C GLY A 196 21.18 17.49 -16.75
N ILE A 197 21.97 17.31 -17.82
CA ILE A 197 22.20 16.04 -18.49
C ILE A 197 22.74 15.00 -17.50
N ALA A 198 23.75 15.36 -16.71
CA ALA A 198 24.34 14.48 -15.72
C ALA A 198 23.33 14.00 -14.66
N ALA A 199 22.46 14.89 -14.19
CA ALA A 199 21.41 14.55 -13.22
C ALA A 199 20.36 13.59 -13.81
N GLU A 200 19.93 13.80 -15.06
CA GLU A 200 18.97 12.92 -15.75
C GLU A 200 19.57 11.53 -16.03
N ILE A 201 20.79 11.49 -16.59
CA ILE A 201 21.54 10.25 -16.83
C ILE A 201 21.80 9.49 -15.52
N GLY A 202 22.21 10.19 -14.47
CA GLY A 202 22.42 9.62 -13.15
C GLY A 202 21.14 9.01 -12.58
N THR A 203 20.02 9.69 -12.75
CA THR A 203 18.71 9.22 -12.29
C THR A 203 18.23 7.99 -13.07
N GLU A 204 18.35 7.99 -14.40
CA GLU A 204 18.06 6.82 -15.25
C GLU A 204 18.90 5.62 -14.82
N ARG A 205 20.19 5.83 -14.60
CA ARG A 205 21.10 4.77 -14.14
C ARG A 205 20.68 4.19 -12.80
N LYS A 206 20.19 5.00 -11.85
CA LYS A 206 19.76 4.51 -10.53
C LYS A 206 18.45 3.74 -10.61
N LEU A 207 17.46 4.26 -11.35
CA LEU A 207 16.09 3.73 -11.35
C LEU A 207 15.82 2.60 -12.35
N CYS A 208 16.57 2.50 -13.44
CA CYS A 208 16.32 1.44 -14.43
C CYS A 208 16.70 0.05 -13.94
N GLN A 209 15.82 -0.91 -14.18
CA GLN A 209 15.98 -2.31 -13.82
C GLN A 209 15.55 -3.22 -14.97
N ALA A 210 16.13 -4.41 -15.05
CA ALA A 210 15.78 -5.40 -16.07
C ALA A 210 14.33 -5.88 -15.91
N ASN A 211 13.64 -6.09 -17.03
CA ASN A 211 12.40 -6.84 -17.05
C ASN A 211 12.73 -8.34 -16.92
N PRO A 212 12.36 -9.02 -15.82
CA PRO A 212 12.73 -10.42 -15.60
C PRO A 212 12.16 -11.37 -16.67
N TYR A 213 10.99 -11.06 -17.23
CA TYR A 213 10.40 -11.82 -18.32
C TYR A 213 11.28 -11.76 -19.57
N MET A 214 11.62 -10.54 -20.01
CA MET A 214 12.44 -10.37 -21.21
C MET A 214 13.90 -10.75 -21.00
N LYS A 215 14.42 -10.65 -19.78
CA LYS A 215 15.78 -11.13 -19.48
C LYS A 215 15.91 -12.61 -19.79
N TYR A 216 14.95 -13.42 -19.35
CA TYR A 216 14.92 -14.85 -19.67
C TYR A 216 14.84 -15.10 -21.19
N VAL A 217 13.94 -14.39 -21.89
CA VAL A 217 13.75 -14.55 -23.34
C VAL A 217 15.02 -14.18 -24.11
N PHE A 218 15.59 -13.02 -23.81
CA PHE A 218 16.79 -12.49 -24.45
C PHE A 218 17.98 -13.43 -24.26
N ASP A 219 18.27 -13.83 -23.02
CA ASP A 219 19.42 -14.70 -22.71
C ASP A 219 19.30 -16.06 -23.40
N THR A 220 18.08 -16.61 -23.46
CA THR A 220 17.85 -17.91 -24.10
C THR A 220 17.99 -17.82 -25.62
N LEU A 221 17.46 -16.77 -26.26
CA LEU A 221 17.63 -16.56 -27.70
C LEU A 221 19.10 -16.36 -28.07
N LEU A 222 19.84 -15.58 -27.28
CA LEU A 222 21.27 -15.37 -27.47
C LEU A 222 22.05 -16.70 -27.36
N ALA A 223 21.74 -17.52 -26.36
CA ALA A 223 22.37 -18.84 -26.17
C ALA A 223 22.05 -19.82 -27.32
N LEU A 224 20.92 -19.65 -28.01
CA LEU A 224 20.55 -20.42 -29.20
C LEU A 224 21.22 -19.91 -30.49
N GLY A 225 22.01 -18.83 -30.41
CA GLY A 225 22.66 -18.21 -31.56
C GLY A 225 21.72 -17.34 -32.40
N THR A 226 20.55 -16.97 -31.88
CA THR A 226 19.65 -16.02 -32.55
C THR A 226 20.31 -14.65 -32.58
N ARG A 227 20.29 -13.99 -33.74
CA ARG A 227 20.83 -12.63 -33.90
C ARG A 227 19.86 -11.64 -33.28
N ILE A 228 20.35 -10.83 -32.33
CA ILE A 228 19.51 -9.88 -31.60
C ILE A 228 19.88 -8.44 -31.96
N PHE A 229 18.86 -7.63 -32.22
CA PHE A 229 18.98 -6.20 -32.50
C PHE A 229 18.13 -5.40 -31.51
N LEU A 230 18.55 -4.18 -31.18
CA LEU A 230 17.83 -3.29 -30.28
C LEU A 230 17.47 -2.00 -30.99
N VAL A 231 16.22 -1.55 -30.81
CA VAL A 231 15.66 -0.38 -31.52
C VAL A 231 14.89 0.48 -30.53
N SER A 232 15.24 1.75 -30.38
CA SER A 232 14.57 2.63 -29.42
C SER A 232 14.34 4.05 -29.94
N ASP A 233 13.13 4.56 -29.73
CA ASP A 233 12.78 5.97 -29.96
C ASP A 233 13.11 6.78 -28.71
N MET A 234 14.35 7.27 -28.61
CA MET A 234 14.85 7.94 -27.40
C MET A 234 15.74 9.13 -27.73
N TYR A 235 15.72 10.11 -26.83
CA TYR A 235 16.60 11.27 -26.84
C TYR A 235 17.95 11.03 -26.14
N LEU A 236 18.11 9.87 -25.50
CA LEU A 236 19.33 9.50 -24.79
C LEU A 236 20.36 8.97 -25.81
N PRO A 237 21.62 9.41 -25.74
CA PRO A 237 22.65 9.00 -26.69
C PRO A 237 22.91 7.49 -26.59
N LYS A 238 23.19 6.87 -27.74
CA LYS A 238 23.49 5.43 -27.87
C LYS A 238 24.46 4.95 -26.80
N GLU A 239 25.58 5.63 -26.59
CA GLU A 239 26.63 5.21 -25.65
C GLU A 239 26.10 5.07 -24.22
N PHE A 240 25.18 5.93 -23.80
CA PHE A 240 24.56 5.81 -22.48
C PHE A 240 23.57 4.66 -22.42
N VAL A 241 22.77 4.46 -23.47
CA VAL A 241 21.81 3.34 -23.55
C VAL A 241 22.54 1.99 -23.50
N GLU A 242 23.71 1.86 -24.13
CA GLU A 242 24.55 0.66 -24.04
C GLU A 242 24.99 0.38 -22.60
N GLN A 243 25.47 1.41 -21.87
CA GLN A 243 25.83 1.26 -20.45
C GLN A 243 24.62 0.88 -19.59
N LEU A 244 23.44 1.38 -19.92
CA LEU A 244 22.21 1.06 -19.20
C LEU A 244 21.77 -0.39 -19.43
N LEU A 245 21.88 -0.86 -20.67
CA LEU A 245 21.62 -2.25 -21.06
C LEU A 245 22.59 -3.20 -20.34
N GLU A 246 23.88 -2.88 -20.33
CA GLU A 246 24.91 -3.65 -19.63
C GLU A 246 24.62 -3.73 -18.12
N LYS A 247 24.29 -2.60 -17.48
CA LYS A 247 23.87 -2.56 -16.06
C LYS A 247 22.64 -3.45 -15.80
N CYS A 248 21.72 -3.53 -16.74
CA CYS A 248 20.54 -4.40 -16.68
C CYS A 248 20.83 -5.85 -17.14
N GLY A 249 22.07 -6.17 -17.50
CA GLY A 249 22.52 -7.50 -17.89
C GLY A 249 22.18 -7.90 -19.33
N TYR A 250 21.84 -6.94 -20.19
CA TYR A 250 21.63 -7.17 -21.62
C TYR A 250 22.92 -6.89 -22.39
N ALA A 251 23.57 -7.95 -22.88
CA ALA A 251 24.81 -7.89 -23.65
C ALA A 251 24.79 -8.92 -24.79
N GLY A 252 25.68 -8.78 -25.78
CA GLY A 252 25.82 -9.75 -26.88
C GLY A 252 24.82 -9.58 -28.03
N TYR A 253 24.00 -8.52 -28.03
CA TYR A 253 23.25 -8.12 -29.23
C TYR A 253 24.21 -7.60 -30.31
N GLU A 254 23.81 -7.70 -31.58
CA GLU A 254 24.67 -7.31 -32.71
C GLU A 254 24.71 -5.79 -32.94
N GLN A 255 23.57 -5.12 -32.78
CA GLN A 255 23.47 -3.69 -33.03
C GLN A 255 22.38 -3.03 -32.20
N LEU A 256 22.67 -1.80 -31.76
CA LEU A 256 21.73 -0.87 -31.15
C LEU A 256 21.50 0.34 -32.07
N LEU A 257 20.23 0.61 -32.35
CA LEU A 257 19.74 1.75 -33.12
C LEU A 257 18.88 2.65 -32.22
N VAL A 258 19.31 3.90 -32.05
CA VAL A 258 18.61 4.90 -31.24
C VAL A 258 18.20 6.07 -32.11
N SER A 259 16.96 6.52 -31.97
CA SER A 259 16.36 7.45 -32.91
C SER A 259 17.04 8.82 -32.97
N CYS A 260 17.55 9.35 -31.84
CA CYS A 260 18.27 10.62 -31.84
C CYS A 260 19.61 10.55 -32.58
N ASP A 261 20.31 9.42 -32.49
CA ASP A 261 21.60 9.22 -33.18
C ASP A 261 21.41 8.93 -34.68
N CYS A 262 20.32 8.24 -35.04
CA CYS A 262 19.98 7.94 -36.44
C CYS A 262 19.16 9.05 -37.14
N GLN A 263 18.68 10.06 -36.40
CA GLN A 263 17.75 11.11 -36.87
C GLN A 263 16.49 10.54 -37.56
N CYS A 264 16.02 9.39 -37.07
CA CYS A 264 14.91 8.66 -37.65
C CYS A 264 14.22 7.78 -36.60
N SER A 265 12.90 7.53 -36.73
CA SER A 265 12.11 6.89 -35.67
C SER A 265 11.44 5.59 -36.10
N LYS A 266 10.93 4.83 -35.13
CA LYS A 266 9.99 3.74 -35.40
C LYS A 266 8.70 4.28 -35.99
N ARG A 267 8.25 5.46 -35.54
CA ARG A 267 6.98 6.09 -35.97
C ARG A 267 6.93 6.42 -37.46
N ASP A 268 8.04 6.88 -38.04
CA ASP A 268 8.14 7.16 -39.49
C ASP A 268 8.63 5.95 -40.31
N GLY A 269 8.93 4.83 -39.64
CA GLY A 269 9.36 3.57 -40.23
C GLY A 269 10.83 3.52 -40.66
N ARG A 270 11.55 4.65 -40.68
CA ARG A 270 12.94 4.70 -41.16
C ARG A 270 13.90 3.93 -40.26
N LEU A 271 13.63 3.87 -38.96
CA LEU A 271 14.47 3.09 -38.02
C LEU A 271 14.33 1.58 -38.28
N PHE A 272 13.14 1.11 -38.69
CA PHE A 272 12.95 -0.27 -39.15
C PHE A 272 13.58 -0.54 -40.51
N GLN A 273 13.68 0.48 -41.38
CA GLN A 273 14.44 0.33 -42.62
C GLN A 273 15.93 0.13 -42.34
N LEU A 274 16.52 0.95 -41.47
CA LEU A 274 17.90 0.76 -41.03
C LEU A 274 18.12 -0.62 -40.40
N LEU A 275 17.19 -1.07 -39.54
CA LEU A 275 17.23 -2.43 -38.98
C LEU A 275 17.33 -3.49 -40.08
N LYS A 276 16.49 -3.41 -41.13
CA LYS A 276 16.53 -4.34 -42.26
C LYS A 276 17.87 -4.28 -43.00
N ASP A 277 18.39 -3.08 -43.23
CA ASP A 277 19.65 -2.88 -43.96
C ASP A 277 20.84 -3.50 -43.19
N TYR A 278 20.92 -3.28 -41.87
CA TYR A 278 21.93 -3.92 -41.02
C TYR A 278 21.72 -5.44 -40.90
N ALA A 279 20.46 -5.90 -40.81
CA ALA A 279 20.13 -7.31 -40.72
C ALA A 279 20.49 -8.08 -42.01
N GLN A 280 20.29 -7.45 -43.19
CA GLN A 280 20.62 -7.98 -44.50
C GLN A 280 22.13 -8.24 -44.62
N GLY A 281 22.95 -7.25 -44.28
CA GLY A 281 24.40 -7.31 -44.46
C GLY A 281 24.77 -7.79 -45.87
N ALA A 282 25.53 -8.88 -45.97
CA ALA A 282 25.94 -9.50 -47.24
C ALA A 282 25.09 -10.73 -47.64
N ARG A 283 23.92 -10.96 -47.03
CA ARG A 283 23.06 -12.12 -47.33
C ARG A 283 22.46 -12.01 -48.74
N ALA A 284 22.29 -13.17 -49.39
CA ALA A 284 21.63 -13.26 -50.69
C ALA A 284 20.10 -13.10 -50.58
N ASP A 285 19.49 -13.66 -49.53
CA ASP A 285 18.05 -13.61 -49.28
C ASP A 285 17.71 -12.64 -48.13
N ALA A 286 16.50 -12.09 -48.17
CA ALA A 286 16.00 -11.20 -47.12
C ALA A 286 15.78 -11.98 -45.80
N PRO A 287 16.37 -11.54 -44.66
CA PRO A 287 16.20 -12.23 -43.39
C PRO A 287 14.77 -12.14 -42.90
N ARG A 288 14.29 -13.21 -42.24
CA ARG A 288 13.02 -13.17 -41.49
C ARG A 288 13.25 -12.45 -40.17
N ILE A 289 12.63 -11.28 -40.02
CA ILE A 289 12.79 -10.42 -38.84
C ILE A 289 11.47 -10.33 -38.09
N VAL A 290 11.53 -10.53 -36.78
CA VAL A 290 10.42 -10.24 -35.85
C VAL A 290 10.81 -9.13 -34.88
N HIS A 291 9.91 -8.16 -34.69
CA HIS A 291 10.08 -7.09 -33.71
C HIS A 291 9.18 -7.31 -32.48
N VAL A 292 9.74 -7.11 -31.29
CA VAL A 292 9.07 -7.22 -30.00
C VAL A 292 9.07 -5.86 -29.31
N GLY A 293 7.90 -5.35 -28.95
CA GLY A 293 7.78 -4.10 -28.21
C GLY A 293 6.42 -3.92 -27.53
N ASP A 294 6.28 -2.85 -26.75
CA ASP A 294 5.11 -2.61 -25.92
C ASP A 294 4.08 -1.67 -26.56
N ASN A 295 4.52 -0.84 -27.49
CA ASN A 295 3.69 0.21 -28.07
C ASN A 295 2.90 -0.32 -29.28
N PRO A 296 1.55 -0.36 -29.22
CA PRO A 296 0.74 -0.87 -30.33
C PRO A 296 0.87 -0.07 -31.63
N GLU A 297 1.16 1.24 -31.53
CA GLU A 297 1.23 2.11 -32.70
C GLU A 297 2.61 2.05 -33.38
N THR A 298 3.69 2.21 -32.60
CA THR A 298 5.06 2.27 -33.14
C THR A 298 5.69 0.90 -33.31
N ASP A 299 5.59 0.01 -32.33
CA ASP A 299 6.30 -1.27 -32.35
C ASP A 299 5.52 -2.33 -33.13
N ILE A 300 4.19 -2.25 -33.09
CA ILE A 300 3.34 -3.23 -33.79
C ILE A 300 2.86 -2.65 -35.13
N GLY A 301 2.07 -1.59 -35.08
CA GLY A 301 1.44 -1.02 -36.27
C GLY A 301 2.43 -0.55 -37.33
N MET A 302 3.54 0.09 -36.93
CA MET A 302 4.52 0.59 -37.91
C MET A 302 5.51 -0.48 -38.37
N ALA A 303 5.96 -1.37 -37.48
CA ALA A 303 6.80 -2.50 -37.89
C ALA A 303 6.11 -3.39 -38.94
N GLN A 304 4.82 -3.69 -38.74
CA GLN A 304 4.02 -4.43 -39.73
C GLN A 304 3.94 -3.72 -41.08
N LYS A 305 3.73 -2.40 -41.09
CA LYS A 305 3.73 -1.60 -42.33
C LYS A 305 5.08 -1.60 -43.04
N MET A 306 6.18 -1.75 -42.30
CA MET A 306 7.53 -1.88 -42.84
C MET A 306 7.90 -3.31 -43.28
N GLY A 307 6.95 -4.25 -43.19
CA GLY A 307 7.09 -5.64 -43.63
C GLY A 307 7.71 -6.58 -42.59
N LEU A 308 7.76 -6.18 -41.31
CA LEU A 308 8.29 -7.01 -40.22
C LEU A 308 7.18 -7.86 -39.60
N GLU A 309 7.53 -9.06 -39.14
CA GLU A 309 6.68 -9.80 -38.21
C GLU A 309 6.77 -9.14 -36.82
N THR A 310 5.74 -9.32 -35.99
CA THR A 310 5.66 -8.60 -34.71
C THR A 310 5.13 -9.48 -33.59
N PHE A 311 5.63 -9.24 -32.38
CA PHE A 311 5.08 -9.80 -31.15
C PHE A 311 4.82 -8.67 -30.15
N HIS A 312 3.56 -8.52 -29.74
CA HIS A 312 3.17 -7.46 -28.80
C HIS A 312 3.40 -7.89 -27.35
N TYR A 313 4.33 -7.21 -26.67
CA TYR A 313 4.54 -7.35 -25.25
C TYR A 313 3.82 -6.21 -24.51
N GLU A 314 2.56 -6.41 -24.12
CA GLU A 314 1.74 -5.34 -23.55
C GLU A 314 2.38 -4.62 -22.33
N ASN A 315 2.38 -3.29 -22.35
CA ASN A 315 2.86 -2.44 -21.26
C ASN A 315 2.20 -2.79 -19.90
N THR A 316 3.03 -3.04 -18.88
CA THR A 316 2.60 -3.46 -17.54
C THR A 316 1.69 -2.43 -16.86
N THR A 317 2.00 -1.14 -17.01
CA THR A 317 1.21 -0.04 -16.45
C THR A 317 -0.16 0.03 -17.09
N VAL A 318 -0.26 -0.11 -18.41
CA VAL A 318 -1.56 -0.11 -19.11
C VAL A 318 -2.48 -1.20 -18.57
N LYS A 319 -1.94 -2.38 -18.25
CA LYS A 319 -2.70 -3.53 -17.73
C LYS A 319 -3.16 -3.35 -16.29
N GLY A 320 -2.31 -2.80 -15.43
CA GLY A 320 -2.63 -2.63 -14.00
C GLY A 320 -3.42 -1.38 -13.67
N ARG A 321 -3.27 -0.30 -14.46
CA ARG A 321 -3.91 1.01 -14.22
C ARG A 321 -5.43 0.99 -13.98
N PRO A 322 -6.24 0.11 -14.60
CA PRO A 322 -7.66 0.00 -14.30
C PRO A 322 -7.97 -0.34 -12.83
N TYR A 323 -7.06 -1.02 -12.13
CA TYR A 323 -7.26 -1.58 -10.80
C TYR A 323 -6.53 -0.83 -9.68
N ARG A 324 -5.86 0.28 -10.00
CA ARG A 324 -5.12 1.10 -9.02
C ARG A 324 -5.96 2.28 -8.56
N THR A 325 -5.76 2.65 -7.30
CA THR A 325 -6.29 3.89 -6.76
C THR A 325 -5.56 5.10 -7.33
N ASP A 326 -6.33 6.13 -7.70
CA ASP A 326 -5.81 7.45 -8.08
C ASP A 326 -5.69 8.38 -6.85
N GLU A 327 -6.03 7.90 -5.64
CA GLU A 327 -6.03 8.70 -4.40
C GLU A 327 -4.64 8.93 -3.80
N ILE A 328 -3.59 8.31 -4.36
CA ILE A 328 -2.20 8.52 -3.97
C ILE A 328 -1.51 9.40 -5.02
N PRO A 329 -1.36 10.71 -4.77
CA PRO A 329 -0.70 11.62 -5.70
C PRO A 329 0.83 11.51 -5.61
N GLY A 330 1.51 12.18 -6.55
CA GLY A 330 2.95 12.45 -6.48
C GLY A 330 3.86 11.21 -6.56
N MET A 331 5.06 11.37 -6.00
CA MET A 331 6.15 10.40 -6.13
C MET A 331 5.82 9.04 -5.49
N VAL A 332 5.24 9.04 -4.29
CA VAL A 332 4.86 7.79 -3.58
C VAL A 332 3.80 7.02 -4.37
N GLY A 333 2.78 7.70 -4.90
CA GLY A 333 1.76 7.05 -5.71
C GLY A 333 2.30 6.49 -7.02
N SER A 334 3.21 7.24 -7.67
CA SER A 334 3.90 6.77 -8.86
C SER A 334 4.77 5.54 -8.57
N ALA A 335 5.53 5.57 -7.48
CA ALA A 335 6.37 4.46 -7.03
C ALA A 335 5.54 3.21 -6.74
N TYR A 336 4.47 3.35 -5.95
CA TYR A 336 3.56 2.25 -5.62
C TYR A 336 2.98 1.61 -6.89
N ARG A 337 2.42 2.41 -7.81
CA ARG A 337 1.82 1.87 -9.04
C ARG A 337 2.86 1.25 -9.97
N GLY A 338 4.04 1.87 -10.11
CA GLY A 338 5.14 1.35 -10.93
C GLY A 338 5.64 0.00 -10.42
N ILE A 339 5.99 -0.10 -9.14
CA ILE A 339 6.43 -1.36 -8.50
C ILE A 339 5.37 -2.43 -8.65
N VAL A 340 4.12 -2.10 -8.31
CA VAL A 340 3.03 -3.08 -8.35
C VAL A 340 2.80 -3.59 -9.76
N ASN A 341 2.69 -2.68 -10.73
CA ASN A 341 2.35 -3.07 -12.09
C ASN A 341 3.49 -3.88 -12.73
N ASN A 342 4.74 -3.47 -12.51
CA ASN A 342 5.90 -4.20 -12.99
C ASN A 342 6.02 -5.57 -12.35
N HIS A 343 5.63 -5.75 -11.08
CA HIS A 343 5.71 -7.05 -10.41
C HIS A 343 4.61 -8.02 -10.85
N LEU A 344 3.36 -7.54 -10.93
CA LEU A 344 2.19 -8.39 -11.19
C LEU A 344 1.90 -8.62 -12.68
N HIS A 345 2.31 -7.69 -13.55
CA HIS A 345 1.98 -7.74 -14.97
C HIS A 345 3.17 -7.94 -15.90
N ASN A 346 4.38 -8.24 -15.42
CA ASN A 346 5.48 -8.56 -16.35
C ASN A 346 5.34 -9.94 -17.03
N GLY A 347 4.42 -10.79 -16.57
CA GLY A 347 4.18 -12.13 -17.13
C GLY A 347 5.18 -13.22 -16.72
N TYR A 348 6.22 -12.89 -15.96
CA TYR A 348 7.27 -13.82 -15.53
C TYR A 348 6.78 -14.80 -14.45
N ARG A 349 6.05 -14.28 -13.45
CA ARG A 349 5.49 -15.06 -12.34
C ARG A 349 4.00 -14.82 -12.18
N ARG A 350 3.33 -15.80 -11.59
CA ARG A 350 1.91 -15.74 -11.20
C ARG A 350 1.81 -16.05 -9.72
N TYR A 351 1.04 -15.24 -9.03
CA TYR A 351 0.87 -15.32 -7.58
C TYR A 351 -0.55 -15.79 -7.23
N ASP A 352 -0.77 -16.20 -6.00
CA ASP A 352 -2.13 -16.46 -5.50
C ASP A 352 -2.75 -15.18 -4.90
N ALA A 353 -4.06 -15.26 -4.60
CA ALA A 353 -4.83 -14.12 -4.15
C ALA A 353 -4.39 -13.59 -2.76
N TYR A 354 -3.84 -14.45 -1.90
CA TYR A 354 -3.41 -14.06 -0.55
C TYR A 354 -2.07 -13.34 -0.59
N TYR A 355 -1.13 -13.85 -1.40
CA TYR A 355 0.12 -13.14 -1.68
C TYR A 355 -0.16 -11.74 -2.24
N GLU A 356 -1.00 -11.65 -3.28
CA GLU A 356 -1.28 -10.36 -3.91
C GLU A 356 -2.04 -9.42 -2.99
N PHE A 357 -2.91 -9.94 -2.12
CA PHE A 357 -3.58 -9.13 -1.11
C PHE A 357 -2.55 -8.44 -0.19
N GLY A 358 -1.57 -9.18 0.32
CA GLY A 358 -0.47 -8.61 1.10
C GLY A 358 0.38 -7.62 0.32
N PHE A 359 0.78 -7.98 -0.90
CA PHE A 359 1.64 -7.17 -1.76
C PHE A 359 0.98 -5.85 -2.19
N LEU A 360 -0.29 -5.90 -2.62
CA LEU A 360 -1.05 -4.74 -3.10
C LEU A 360 -1.46 -3.80 -1.97
N TYR A 361 -1.98 -4.37 -0.88
CA TYR A 361 -2.72 -3.59 0.11
C TYR A 361 -2.00 -3.46 1.45
N GLY A 362 -1.17 -4.45 1.81
CA GLY A 362 -0.39 -4.43 3.05
C GLY A 362 1.02 -3.85 2.90
N GLY A 363 1.67 -4.05 1.76
CA GLY A 363 3.09 -3.74 1.54
C GLY A 363 3.47 -2.28 1.82
N LEU A 364 2.77 -1.32 1.20
CA LEU A 364 3.06 0.11 1.39
C LEU A 364 2.82 0.56 2.85
N PHE A 365 1.81 -0.02 3.51
CA PHE A 365 1.52 0.25 4.91
C PHE A 365 2.65 -0.23 5.82
N HIS A 366 3.04 -1.50 5.75
CA HIS A 366 4.03 -2.06 6.66
C HIS A 366 5.41 -1.44 6.46
N TYR A 367 5.82 -1.24 5.20
CA TYR A 367 7.07 -0.55 4.90
C TYR A 367 7.05 0.90 5.39
N GLY A 368 6.01 1.68 5.06
CA GLY A 368 5.88 3.05 5.51
C GLY A 368 5.82 3.19 7.03
N PHE A 369 5.18 2.24 7.72
CA PHE A 369 5.09 2.23 9.17
C PHE A 369 6.44 1.91 9.82
N ALA A 370 7.22 0.96 9.29
CA ALA A 370 8.57 0.68 9.77
C ALA A 370 9.48 1.91 9.66
N GLN A 371 9.41 2.63 8.54
CA GLN A 371 10.13 3.90 8.34
C GLN A 371 9.68 4.99 9.33
N HIS A 372 8.38 5.06 9.64
CA HIS A 372 7.84 6.00 10.61
C HIS A 372 8.27 5.67 12.05
N ILE A 373 8.19 4.39 12.45
CA ILE A 373 8.65 3.90 13.76
C ILE A 373 10.12 4.26 13.96
N HIS A 374 10.97 3.97 12.97
CA HIS A 374 12.40 4.25 13.06
C HIS A 374 12.69 5.74 13.21
N ARG A 375 12.08 6.60 12.37
CA ARG A 375 12.25 8.06 12.48
C ARG A 375 11.79 8.59 13.84
N PHE A 376 10.60 8.19 14.28
CA PHE A 376 10.09 8.58 15.59
C PHE A 376 11.05 8.17 16.69
N ALA A 377 11.55 6.93 16.63
CA ALA A 377 12.45 6.38 17.63
C ALA A 377 13.77 7.17 17.72
N ALA A 378 14.38 7.48 16.57
CA ALA A 378 15.59 8.28 16.49
C ALA A 378 15.37 9.72 16.99
N GLU A 379 14.29 10.39 16.55
CA GLU A 379 13.96 11.78 16.93
C GLU A 379 13.68 11.94 18.43
N HIS A 380 13.13 10.91 19.07
CA HIS A 380 12.71 10.97 20.47
C HIS A 380 13.68 10.23 21.42
N GLY A 381 14.82 9.76 20.91
CA GLY A 381 15.86 9.09 21.68
C GLY A 381 15.39 7.79 22.33
N MET A 382 14.69 6.93 21.59
CA MET A 382 14.33 5.59 22.08
C MET A 382 15.58 4.71 22.10
N GLU A 383 15.76 3.96 23.18
CA GLU A 383 16.89 3.04 23.33
C GLU A 383 16.53 1.61 22.88
N LYS A 384 15.23 1.31 22.76
CA LYS A 384 14.72 0.00 22.31
C LYS A 384 13.32 0.14 21.71
N ILE A 385 13.02 -0.71 20.73
CA ILE A 385 11.70 -0.82 20.11
C ILE A 385 11.15 -2.24 20.33
N LEU A 386 9.94 -2.35 20.87
CA LEU A 386 9.32 -3.62 21.22
C LEU A 386 8.04 -3.81 20.42
N PHE A 387 8.00 -4.84 19.57
CA PHE A 387 6.82 -5.21 18.79
C PHE A 387 5.96 -6.17 19.58
N VAL A 388 4.73 -5.76 19.89
CA VAL A 388 3.79 -6.54 20.70
C VAL A 388 3.33 -7.79 19.95
N ALA A 389 3.19 -8.89 20.68
CA ALA A 389 2.91 -10.20 20.11
C ALA A 389 1.52 -10.34 19.45
N ARG A 390 1.47 -11.36 18.60
CA ARG A 390 0.61 -11.52 17.42
C ARG A 390 0.87 -10.43 16.39
N ASP A 391 0.30 -9.25 16.56
CA ASP A 391 0.20 -8.29 15.45
C ASP A 391 1.55 -7.68 15.04
N GLY A 392 2.48 -7.55 15.98
CA GLY A 392 3.83 -7.08 15.72
C GLY A 392 4.74 -8.07 14.97
N TYR A 393 4.28 -9.29 14.66
CA TYR A 393 5.12 -10.35 14.09
C TYR A 393 5.72 -9.93 12.73
N ILE A 394 4.86 -9.55 11.78
CA ILE A 394 5.31 -9.07 10.47
C ILE A 394 6.05 -7.73 10.57
N MET A 395 5.61 -6.84 11.45
CA MET A 395 6.25 -5.53 11.62
C MET A 395 7.68 -5.64 12.12
N LYS A 396 7.97 -6.58 13.03
CA LYS A 396 9.35 -6.84 13.47
C LYS A 396 10.22 -7.31 12.31
N GLN A 397 9.72 -8.23 11.48
CA GLN A 397 10.48 -8.73 10.33
C GLN A 397 10.81 -7.62 9.33
N ILE A 398 9.82 -6.77 9.01
CA ILE A 398 10.04 -5.64 8.10
C ILE A 398 11.01 -4.62 8.72
N TYR A 399 10.87 -4.33 10.02
CA TYR A 399 11.75 -3.40 10.72
C TYR A 399 13.20 -3.88 10.72
N ASP A 400 13.45 -5.13 11.13
CA ASP A 400 14.78 -5.72 11.20
C ASP A 400 15.42 -5.89 9.81
N GLY A 401 14.60 -6.09 8.77
CA GLY A 401 15.07 -6.07 7.38
C GLY A 401 15.49 -4.68 6.88
N CYS A 402 15.08 -3.61 7.57
CA CYS A 402 15.39 -2.23 7.21
C CYS A 402 16.46 -1.58 8.12
N PHE A 403 16.49 -1.93 9.40
CA PHE A 403 17.25 -1.22 10.43
C PHE A 403 17.90 -2.17 11.44
N THR A 404 19.07 -1.78 11.95
CA THR A 404 19.84 -2.55 12.95
C THR A 404 20.48 -1.67 14.03
N ASP A 405 20.34 -0.35 13.95
CA ASP A 405 21.00 0.64 14.79
C ASP A 405 20.24 0.92 16.11
N ILE A 406 18.91 0.73 16.13
CA ILE A 406 18.11 0.74 17.37
C ILE A 406 17.70 -0.71 17.69
N PRO A 407 18.07 -1.24 18.87
CA PRO A 407 17.69 -2.60 19.26
C PRO A 407 16.17 -2.83 19.20
N SER A 408 15.77 -3.91 18.53
CA SER A 408 14.37 -4.31 18.44
C SER A 408 14.11 -5.62 19.20
N GLY A 409 12.88 -5.83 19.68
CA GLY A 409 12.47 -7.03 20.38
C GLY A 409 11.04 -7.45 20.04
N TYR A 410 10.75 -8.75 20.15
CA TYR A 410 9.38 -9.27 20.09
C TYR A 410 8.87 -9.46 21.53
N LEU A 411 7.81 -8.76 21.89
CA LEU A 411 7.30 -8.69 23.26
C LEU A 411 6.02 -9.52 23.39
N LEU A 412 6.07 -10.61 24.15
CA LEU A 412 4.90 -11.43 24.48
C LEU A 412 3.98 -10.67 25.44
N CYS A 413 3.03 -9.96 24.86
CA CYS A 413 2.00 -9.21 25.55
C CYS A 413 0.72 -9.28 24.70
N SER A 414 -0.20 -10.18 25.05
CA SER A 414 -1.47 -10.32 24.33
C SER A 414 -2.58 -9.58 25.05
N ARG A 415 -3.76 -9.47 24.40
CA ARG A 415 -4.97 -9.00 25.09
C ARG A 415 -5.30 -9.89 26.30
N ILE A 416 -5.19 -11.22 26.17
CA ILE A 416 -5.49 -12.18 27.25
C ILE A 416 -4.56 -11.94 28.45
N SER A 417 -3.25 -11.92 28.21
CA SER A 417 -2.28 -11.72 29.29
C SER A 417 -2.44 -10.34 29.92
N ASN A 418 -2.70 -9.32 29.11
CA ASN A 418 -2.87 -7.95 29.58
C ASN A 418 -4.13 -7.75 30.43
N LEU A 419 -5.22 -8.47 30.14
CA LEU A 419 -6.44 -8.35 30.93
C LEU A 419 -6.23 -8.80 32.37
N LYS A 420 -5.52 -9.91 32.60
CA LYS A 420 -5.19 -10.37 33.95
C LYS A 420 -4.38 -9.31 34.70
N MET A 421 -3.40 -8.71 34.01
CA MET A 421 -2.60 -7.64 34.60
C MET A 421 -3.41 -6.36 34.84
N ALA A 422 -4.46 -6.10 34.05
CA ALA A 422 -5.35 -4.96 34.21
C ALA A 422 -6.14 -4.97 35.54
N ALA A 423 -6.27 -6.11 36.21
CA ALA A 423 -6.84 -6.17 37.56
C ALA A 423 -6.08 -5.28 38.57
N TYR A 424 -4.79 -5.03 38.32
CA TYR A 424 -3.91 -4.23 39.18
C TYR A 424 -3.82 -2.74 38.81
N CYS A 425 -4.10 -2.38 37.55
CA CYS A 425 -3.91 -1.02 37.06
C CYS A 425 -5.19 -0.35 36.53
N ASN A 426 -6.18 -1.12 36.09
CA ASN A 426 -7.44 -0.58 35.58
C ASN A 426 -8.59 -1.59 35.70
N ARG A 427 -9.22 -1.61 36.89
CA ARG A 427 -10.40 -2.41 37.19
C ARG A 427 -11.55 -2.21 36.19
N ARG A 428 -11.74 -1.00 35.67
CA ARG A 428 -12.80 -0.72 34.69
C ARG A 428 -12.53 -1.42 33.35
N ALA A 429 -11.27 -1.41 32.89
CA ALA A 429 -10.87 -2.12 31.67
C ALA A 429 -11.03 -3.64 31.81
N TYR A 430 -10.66 -4.18 32.97
CA TYR A 430 -10.87 -5.59 33.32
C TYR A 430 -12.36 -5.99 33.22
N LEU A 431 -13.24 -5.25 33.90
CA LEU A 431 -14.68 -5.51 33.89
C LEU A 431 -15.32 -5.27 32.51
N LYS A 432 -14.78 -4.34 31.72
CA LYS A 432 -15.26 -4.08 30.35
C LYS A 432 -15.14 -5.30 29.47
N GLU A 433 -14.01 -5.98 29.50
CA GLU A 433 -13.76 -7.09 28.57
C GLU A 433 -14.33 -8.43 29.07
N TYR A 434 -14.35 -8.67 30.39
CA TYR A 434 -14.89 -9.91 30.98
C TYR A 434 -16.38 -9.88 31.32
N VAL A 435 -16.98 -8.70 31.50
CA VAL A 435 -18.40 -8.58 31.92
C VAL A 435 -19.19 -7.78 30.90
N TYR A 436 -18.94 -6.47 30.79
CA TYR A 436 -19.83 -5.57 30.03
C TYR A 436 -19.90 -5.91 28.55
N ARG A 437 -18.78 -6.30 27.93
CA ARG A 437 -18.74 -6.69 26.52
C ARG A 437 -19.63 -7.92 26.26
N TRP A 438 -19.56 -8.94 27.11
CA TRP A 438 -20.32 -10.17 26.89
C TRP A 438 -21.82 -9.98 27.11
N VAL A 439 -22.20 -9.12 28.04
CA VAL A 439 -23.60 -8.67 28.18
C VAL A 439 -24.05 -7.94 26.91
N GLN A 440 -23.27 -6.97 26.41
CA GLN A 440 -23.59 -6.23 25.19
C GLN A 440 -23.67 -7.13 23.94
N GLU A 441 -22.79 -8.12 23.85
CA GLU A 441 -22.74 -9.08 22.75
C GLU A 441 -23.75 -10.21 22.87
N LYS A 442 -24.48 -10.29 24.01
CA LYS A 442 -25.45 -11.34 24.32
C LYS A 442 -24.83 -12.73 24.17
N MET A 443 -23.66 -12.89 24.78
CA MET A 443 -22.94 -14.15 24.75
C MET A 443 -23.71 -15.23 25.51
N GLU A 444 -23.82 -16.42 24.93
CA GLU A 444 -24.47 -17.58 25.53
C GLU A 444 -23.50 -18.32 26.46
N ILE A 445 -23.02 -17.62 27.50
CA ILE A 445 -22.05 -18.12 28.49
C ILE A 445 -22.64 -18.02 29.90
N SER A 446 -22.40 -19.03 30.74
CA SER A 446 -22.80 -19.03 32.15
C SER A 446 -21.90 -18.15 33.01
N LEU A 447 -22.40 -17.68 34.14
CA LEU A 447 -21.61 -16.89 35.09
C LEU A 447 -20.42 -17.69 35.66
N GLY A 448 -20.55 -19.01 35.83
CA GLY A 448 -19.44 -19.89 36.19
C GLY A 448 -18.34 -19.90 35.13
N GLU A 449 -18.70 -20.10 33.87
CA GLU A 449 -17.76 -20.05 32.74
C GLU A 449 -17.11 -18.66 32.60
N VAL A 450 -17.81 -17.59 33.00
CA VAL A 450 -17.20 -16.24 33.07
C VAL A 450 -16.03 -16.21 34.04
N LEU A 451 -16.22 -16.75 35.26
CA LEU A 451 -15.14 -16.88 36.24
C LEU A 451 -14.03 -17.80 35.73
N GLU A 452 -14.34 -18.88 35.02
CA GLU A 452 -13.32 -19.77 34.43
C GLU A 452 -12.44 -19.05 33.41
N ASN A 453 -13.05 -18.24 32.52
CA ASN A 453 -12.30 -17.43 31.55
C ASN A 453 -11.46 -16.33 32.21
N MET A 454 -11.84 -15.92 33.41
CA MET A 454 -11.05 -15.03 34.26
C MET A 454 -9.96 -15.81 35.03
N GLU A 455 -9.88 -17.14 34.95
CA GLU A 455 -9.02 -17.99 35.80
C GLU A 455 -9.38 -17.90 37.31
N LEU A 456 -10.62 -17.54 37.60
CA LEU A 456 -11.22 -17.46 38.94
C LEU A 456 -12.13 -18.66 39.24
N GLY A 457 -12.01 -19.76 38.48
CA GLY A 457 -12.89 -20.93 38.62
C GLY A 457 -12.97 -21.52 40.03
N LYS A 458 -11.89 -21.38 40.82
CA LYS A 458 -11.87 -21.79 42.25
C LYS A 458 -12.87 -21.01 43.11
N MET A 459 -13.32 -19.83 42.68
CA MET A 459 -14.25 -18.96 43.38
C MET A 459 -15.71 -19.17 42.95
N ILE A 460 -16.01 -20.10 42.04
CA ILE A 460 -17.39 -20.42 41.62
C ILE A 460 -18.30 -20.77 42.81
N PRO A 461 -17.86 -21.54 43.84
CA PRO A 461 -18.69 -21.81 45.02
C PRO A 461 -19.04 -20.53 45.82
N GLU A 462 -18.16 -19.53 45.81
CA GLU A 462 -18.34 -18.25 46.52
C GLU A 462 -19.32 -17.31 45.76
N LEU A 463 -19.60 -17.58 44.48
CA LEU A 463 -20.57 -16.84 43.68
C LEU A 463 -22.02 -17.24 44.02
N THR A 464 -22.26 -18.49 44.43
CA THR A 464 -23.61 -19.05 44.67
C THR A 464 -24.49 -18.22 45.62
N PRO A 465 -23.98 -17.59 46.71
CA PRO A 465 -24.78 -16.70 47.56
C PRO A 465 -25.28 -15.42 46.87
N TYR A 466 -24.65 -15.01 45.76
CA TYR A 466 -24.99 -13.80 45.02
C TYR A 466 -25.95 -14.09 43.86
N VAL A 467 -25.71 -15.19 43.14
CA VAL A 467 -26.43 -15.61 41.93
C VAL A 467 -26.07 -17.06 41.58
N ASP A 468 -26.97 -17.81 40.95
CA ASP A 468 -26.67 -19.18 40.50
C ASP A 468 -25.59 -19.14 39.38
N PRO A 469 -24.42 -19.78 39.57
CA PRO A 469 -23.35 -19.80 38.57
C PRO A 469 -23.77 -20.41 37.21
N LYS A 470 -24.84 -21.21 37.17
CA LYS A 470 -25.37 -21.81 35.94
C LYS A 470 -26.24 -20.86 35.13
N GLU A 471 -26.67 -19.74 35.71
CA GLU A 471 -27.38 -18.72 34.95
C GLU A 471 -26.50 -18.14 33.84
N ARG A 472 -27.13 -17.81 32.72
CA ARG A 472 -26.47 -17.13 31.61
C ARG A 472 -26.25 -15.67 31.95
N ILE A 473 -25.12 -15.11 31.52
CA ILE A 473 -24.83 -13.69 31.73
C ILE A 473 -25.91 -12.81 31.07
N SER A 474 -26.49 -11.88 31.83
CA SER A 474 -27.57 -11.02 31.38
C SER A 474 -27.51 -9.65 32.05
N GLU A 475 -28.25 -8.67 31.52
CA GLU A 475 -28.35 -7.35 32.16
C GLU A 475 -28.94 -7.42 33.59
N GLU A 476 -29.79 -8.42 33.85
CA GLU A 476 -30.49 -8.58 35.14
C GLU A 476 -29.59 -9.11 36.24
N ASN A 477 -28.71 -10.08 35.94
CA ASN A 477 -27.81 -10.69 36.92
C ASN A 477 -26.42 -10.02 37.00
N THR A 478 -26.06 -9.18 36.02
CA THR A 478 -24.80 -8.43 36.01
C THR A 478 -24.54 -7.65 37.31
N PRO A 479 -25.53 -6.95 37.92
CA PRO A 479 -25.30 -6.27 39.21
C PRO A 479 -24.89 -7.22 40.34
N ALA A 480 -25.40 -8.45 40.37
CA ALA A 480 -25.03 -9.44 41.39
C ALA A 480 -23.59 -9.94 41.17
N LEU A 481 -23.21 -10.25 39.92
CA LEU A 481 -21.84 -10.60 39.57
C LEU A 481 -20.86 -9.45 39.93
N LEU A 482 -21.21 -8.20 39.62
CA LEU A 482 -20.35 -7.06 39.92
C LEU A 482 -20.17 -6.85 41.43
N ARG A 483 -21.21 -7.06 42.25
CA ARG A 483 -21.10 -7.03 43.71
C ARG A 483 -20.18 -8.14 44.22
N PHE A 484 -20.34 -9.36 43.73
CA PHE A 484 -19.46 -10.47 44.07
C PHE A 484 -17.99 -10.14 43.78
N LEU A 485 -17.69 -9.65 42.56
CA LEU A 485 -16.34 -9.24 42.18
C LEU A 485 -15.80 -8.10 43.06
N ASP A 486 -16.66 -7.19 43.52
CA ASP A 486 -16.29 -6.10 44.43
C ASP A 486 -15.91 -6.60 45.82
N ASP A 487 -16.77 -7.40 46.43
CA ASP A 487 -16.57 -7.94 47.76
C ASP A 487 -15.31 -8.81 47.84
N HIS A 488 -14.92 -9.46 46.74
CA HIS A 488 -13.77 -10.37 46.68
C HIS A 488 -12.56 -9.77 45.95
N TRP A 489 -12.53 -8.45 45.69
CA TRP A 489 -11.49 -7.85 44.85
C TRP A 489 -10.06 -8.04 45.40
N SER A 490 -9.90 -8.04 46.73
CA SER A 490 -8.60 -8.30 47.38
C SER A 490 -8.11 -9.73 47.12
N GLN A 491 -9.00 -10.72 47.17
CA GLN A 491 -8.71 -12.11 46.84
C GLN A 491 -8.40 -12.28 45.35
N ILE A 492 -9.16 -11.63 44.47
CA ILE A 492 -8.90 -11.64 43.02
C ILE A 492 -7.51 -11.09 42.71
N ARG A 493 -7.11 -9.96 43.32
CA ARG A 493 -5.75 -9.44 43.18
C ARG A 493 -4.74 -10.50 43.63
N LYS A 494 -4.90 -11.05 44.82
CA LYS A 494 -3.98 -12.08 45.36
C LYS A 494 -3.81 -13.28 44.42
N ILE A 495 -4.87 -13.71 43.72
CA ILE A 495 -4.80 -14.79 42.72
C ILE A 495 -3.85 -14.44 41.56
N TYR A 496 -3.87 -13.19 41.10
CA TYR A 496 -3.00 -12.73 40.00
C TYR A 496 -1.64 -12.17 40.45
N GLU A 497 -1.36 -12.11 41.75
CA GLU A 497 -0.11 -11.56 42.30
C GLU A 497 1.13 -12.28 41.77
N GLU A 498 1.04 -13.61 41.72
CA GLU A 498 2.06 -14.47 41.11
C GLU A 498 2.29 -14.10 39.64
N THR A 499 1.21 -13.98 38.86
CA THR A 499 1.29 -13.60 37.44
C THR A 499 1.97 -12.24 37.24
N ILE A 500 1.68 -11.23 38.06
CA ILE A 500 2.34 -9.91 37.99
C ILE A 500 3.83 -10.02 38.31
N ARG A 501 4.20 -10.80 39.33
CA ARG A 501 5.60 -11.00 39.74
C ARG A 501 6.39 -11.71 38.65
N VAL A 502 5.84 -12.79 38.10
CA VAL A 502 6.45 -13.57 37.03
C VAL A 502 6.55 -12.77 35.73
N ALA A 503 5.48 -12.05 35.36
CA ALA A 503 5.49 -11.13 34.23
C ALA A 503 6.58 -10.05 34.38
N GLY A 504 6.78 -9.52 35.59
CA GLY A 504 7.87 -8.59 35.89
C GLY A 504 9.25 -9.16 35.58
N LYS A 505 9.51 -10.45 35.89
CA LYS A 505 10.79 -11.09 35.53
C LYS A 505 11.01 -11.14 34.01
N TYR A 506 9.98 -11.49 33.26
CA TYR A 506 10.03 -11.51 31.79
C TYR A 506 10.21 -10.11 31.20
N TYR A 507 9.34 -9.16 31.58
CA TYR A 507 9.37 -7.79 31.07
C TYR A 507 10.62 -7.03 31.50
N GLY A 508 11.18 -7.34 32.67
CA GLY A 508 12.45 -6.79 33.14
C GLY A 508 13.61 -7.02 32.17
N GLN A 509 13.64 -8.12 31.42
CA GLN A 509 14.66 -8.37 30.39
C GLN A 509 14.62 -7.35 29.25
N TYR A 510 13.46 -6.75 29.00
CA TYR A 510 13.27 -5.78 27.93
C TYR A 510 13.40 -4.34 28.43
N PHE A 511 12.84 -4.03 29.61
CA PHE A 511 12.76 -2.66 30.13
C PHE A 511 13.89 -2.29 31.08
N ALA A 512 14.46 -3.23 31.85
CA ALA A 512 15.50 -2.88 32.83
C ALA A 512 16.77 -2.38 32.12
N GLY A 513 17.32 -1.28 32.63
CA GLY A 513 18.51 -0.63 32.07
C GLY A 513 18.25 0.28 30.87
N ALA A 514 17.04 0.26 30.29
CA ALA A 514 16.63 1.21 29.26
C ALA A 514 15.89 2.39 29.89
N LYS A 515 16.25 3.62 29.53
CA LYS A 515 15.56 4.82 30.01
C LYS A 515 14.25 5.06 29.27
N LYS A 516 14.20 4.73 27.98
CA LYS A 516 13.07 5.04 27.11
C LYS A 516 12.85 3.97 26.05
N VAL A 517 11.67 3.39 26.05
CA VAL A 517 11.30 2.27 25.18
C VAL A 517 10.03 2.60 24.41
N LEU A 518 10.06 2.31 23.11
CA LEU A 518 8.91 2.39 22.23
C LEU A 518 8.23 1.03 22.14
N VAL A 519 6.96 0.95 22.50
CA VAL A 519 6.13 -0.25 22.34
C VAL A 519 5.20 -0.06 21.15
N VAL A 520 5.37 -0.91 20.14
CA VAL A 520 4.61 -0.88 18.89
C VAL A 520 3.49 -1.91 18.94
N ASP A 521 2.26 -1.44 18.76
CA ASP A 521 1.04 -2.25 18.78
C ASP A 521 0.19 -1.90 17.56
N ILE A 522 -0.20 -2.87 16.72
CA ILE A 522 -1.08 -2.58 15.58
C ILE A 522 -2.54 -2.37 16.04
N GLY A 523 -2.84 -2.73 17.29
CA GLY A 523 -4.11 -2.54 17.94
C GLY A 523 -4.53 -1.08 18.10
N TRP A 524 -5.85 -0.90 18.19
CA TRP A 524 -6.50 0.41 18.02
C TRP A 524 -6.62 1.26 19.29
N ARG A 525 -6.48 0.66 20.48
CA ARG A 525 -6.82 1.31 21.76
C ARG A 525 -5.61 1.59 22.66
N GLY A 526 -4.45 1.01 22.36
CA GLY A 526 -3.24 1.13 23.18
C GLY A 526 -3.35 0.54 24.60
N GLN A 527 -4.30 -0.35 24.86
CA GLN A 527 -4.51 -0.92 26.19
C GLN A 527 -3.29 -1.70 26.70
N ALA A 528 -2.60 -2.43 25.82
CA ALA A 528 -1.35 -3.14 26.15
C ALA A 528 -0.29 -2.16 26.67
N VAL A 529 -0.03 -1.10 25.91
CA VAL A 529 0.94 -0.07 26.26
C VAL A 529 0.59 0.61 27.60
N LEU A 530 -0.68 1.01 27.79
CA LEU A 530 -1.09 1.73 28.99
C LEU A 530 -1.03 0.85 30.25
N ALA A 531 -1.30 -0.45 30.12
CA ALA A 531 -1.16 -1.39 31.21
C ALA A 531 0.30 -1.61 31.58
N LEU A 532 1.19 -1.84 30.59
CA LEU A 532 2.64 -1.95 30.82
C LEU A 532 3.18 -0.69 31.52
N ARG A 533 2.79 0.50 31.04
CA ARG A 533 3.18 1.77 31.66
C ARG A 533 2.70 1.93 33.11
N SER A 534 1.48 1.47 33.41
CA SER A 534 0.96 1.54 34.78
C SER A 534 1.64 0.52 35.70
N LEU A 535 1.92 -0.68 35.21
CA LEU A 535 2.63 -1.72 35.96
C LEU A 535 4.08 -1.33 36.25
N GLU A 536 4.75 -0.75 35.26
CA GLU A 536 6.08 -0.18 35.43
C GLU A 536 6.09 0.93 36.50
N ARG A 537 5.11 1.84 36.45
CA ARG A 537 5.03 2.94 37.41
C ARG A 537 4.69 2.48 38.83
N ASP A 538 3.77 1.54 38.98
CA ASP A 538 3.13 1.25 40.27
C ASP A 538 3.64 -0.05 40.94
N TYR A 539 4.34 -0.93 40.21
CA TYR A 539 4.72 -2.26 40.71
C TYR A 539 6.15 -2.68 40.40
N TRP A 540 6.58 -2.61 39.14
CA TRP A 540 7.88 -3.18 38.72
C TRP A 540 9.05 -2.22 38.92
N HIS A 541 8.84 -0.92 38.69
CA HIS A 541 9.81 0.15 38.93
C HIS A 541 11.18 -0.09 38.27
N PHE A 542 11.23 -0.53 37.01
CA PHE A 542 12.48 -0.66 36.26
C PHE A 542 13.17 0.68 35.96
N GLY A 543 12.47 1.80 36.12
CA GLY A 543 12.97 3.14 35.82
C GLY A 543 12.88 3.49 34.34
N CYS A 544 11.98 2.84 33.59
CA CYS A 544 11.84 2.98 32.15
C CYS A 544 10.61 3.82 31.77
N GLU A 545 10.79 4.81 30.90
CA GLU A 545 9.68 5.49 30.25
C GLU A 545 9.17 4.67 29.06
N ILE A 546 7.88 4.30 29.10
CA ILE A 546 7.22 3.53 28.03
C ILE A 546 6.34 4.45 27.18
N ILE A 547 6.62 4.53 25.88
CA ILE A 547 5.83 5.26 24.87
C ILE A 547 5.19 4.27 23.91
N GLY A 548 3.94 4.52 23.50
CA GLY A 548 3.23 3.69 22.53
C GLY A 548 3.23 4.26 21.13
N MET A 549 3.37 3.37 20.15
CA MET A 549 3.12 3.65 18.74
C MET A 549 2.08 2.67 18.19
N LEU A 550 0.97 3.21 17.70
CA LEU A 550 -0.13 2.45 17.14
C LEU A 550 -0.17 2.56 15.63
N ALA A 551 -0.65 1.51 14.94
CA ALA A 551 -0.92 1.64 13.50
C ALA A 551 -2.01 2.69 13.24
N ALA A 552 -3.07 2.69 14.04
CA ALA A 552 -4.18 3.65 14.00
C ALA A 552 -4.92 3.65 15.34
N SER A 553 -5.76 4.66 15.58
CA SER A 553 -6.62 4.65 16.77
C SER A 553 -8.07 4.27 16.48
N ALA A 554 -8.70 3.70 17.50
CA ALA A 554 -10.09 3.27 17.45
C ALA A 554 -11.03 4.48 17.27
N PRO A 555 -12.23 4.27 16.70
CA PRO A 555 -13.26 5.31 16.61
C PRO A 555 -13.75 5.85 17.95
N THR A 556 -13.38 5.20 19.06
CA THR A 556 -13.79 5.57 20.40
C THR A 556 -12.85 6.67 20.93
N HIS A 557 -13.42 7.76 21.45
CA HIS A 557 -12.67 8.89 22.06
C HIS A 557 -11.89 8.51 23.35
N GLU A 558 -11.70 7.21 23.62
CA GLU A 558 -11.20 6.66 24.89
C GLU A 558 -9.73 7.00 25.15
N CYS A 559 -8.91 7.15 24.10
CA CYS A 559 -7.47 7.40 24.23
C CYS A 559 -7.05 8.83 23.83
N GLN A 560 -8.01 9.75 23.66
CA GLN A 560 -7.72 11.09 23.13
C GLN A 560 -6.76 11.89 24.02
N GLY A 561 -6.86 11.75 25.34
CA GLY A 561 -5.91 12.40 26.26
C GLY A 561 -4.49 11.88 26.11
N GLN A 562 -4.32 10.56 25.93
CA GLN A 562 -3.02 9.92 25.76
C GLN A 562 -2.39 10.25 24.40
N LEU A 563 -3.21 10.36 23.36
CA LEU A 563 -2.78 10.84 22.03
C LEU A 563 -2.31 12.30 22.12
N GLN A 564 -3.09 13.17 22.75
CA GLN A 564 -2.75 14.59 22.89
C GLN A 564 -1.48 14.82 23.74
N ALA A 565 -1.24 13.94 24.71
CA ALA A 565 -0.06 13.97 25.58
C ALA A 565 1.19 13.31 24.97
N GLY A 566 1.11 12.72 23.77
CA GLY A 566 2.22 12.00 23.13
C GLY A 566 2.59 10.67 23.80
N ILE A 567 1.78 10.19 24.75
CA ILE A 567 1.97 8.88 25.40
C ILE A 567 1.68 7.75 24.41
N LEU A 568 0.63 7.95 23.60
CA LEU A 568 0.30 7.10 22.46
C LEU A 568 0.45 7.94 21.19
N ASN A 569 0.99 7.34 20.14
CA ASN A 569 1.18 7.96 18.84
C ASN A 569 0.55 7.05 17.77
N THR A 570 0.19 7.60 16.61
CA THR A 570 -0.46 6.84 15.53
C THR A 570 0.16 7.14 14.18
N TYR A 571 0.22 6.15 13.30
CA TYR A 571 0.73 6.33 11.93
C TYR A 571 -0.36 6.61 10.89
N LEU A 572 -1.28 5.67 10.67
CA LEU A 572 -2.25 5.74 9.56
C LEU A 572 -3.29 6.84 9.80
N PHE A 573 -3.96 6.84 10.95
CA PHE A 573 -4.98 7.83 11.29
C PHE A 573 -5.40 7.78 12.76
N SER A 574 -5.99 8.88 13.21
CA SER A 574 -6.61 9.07 14.52
C SER A 574 -7.68 10.18 14.46
N PRO A 575 -8.38 10.49 15.57
CA PRO A 575 -9.21 11.69 15.64
C PRO A 575 -8.46 13.00 15.42
N ILE A 576 -7.13 13.02 15.62
CA ILE A 576 -6.28 14.22 15.49
C ILE A 576 -5.42 14.22 14.22
N ASP A 577 -5.14 13.04 13.64
CA ASP A 577 -4.32 12.87 12.44
C ASP A 577 -5.07 12.13 11.32
N ASN A 578 -4.89 12.56 10.06
CA ASN A 578 -5.51 11.93 8.89
C ASN A 578 -7.02 11.67 9.06
N ILE A 579 -7.75 12.69 9.57
CA ILE A 579 -9.16 12.58 9.98
C ILE A 579 -10.09 12.07 8.86
N SER A 580 -9.77 12.31 7.59
CA SER A 580 -10.52 11.79 6.45
C SER A 580 -10.45 10.25 6.37
N CYS A 581 -9.29 9.68 6.64
CA CYS A 581 -9.07 8.22 6.71
C CYS A 581 -9.80 7.63 7.90
N PHE A 582 -9.65 8.27 9.08
CA PHE A 582 -10.38 7.91 10.29
C PHE A 582 -11.89 7.87 10.06
N ARG A 583 -12.46 8.93 9.46
CA ARG A 583 -13.90 9.01 9.14
C ARG A 583 -14.35 7.95 8.16
N PHE A 584 -13.53 7.57 7.18
CA PHE A 584 -13.86 6.48 6.27
C PHE A 584 -13.84 5.14 7.01
N HIS A 585 -12.75 4.84 7.73
CA HIS A 585 -12.56 3.56 8.40
C HIS A 585 -13.65 3.31 9.45
N SER A 586 -13.99 4.34 10.22
CA SER A 586 -14.96 4.29 11.32
C SER A 586 -16.41 4.10 10.87
N LYS A 587 -16.74 4.21 9.57
CA LYS A 587 -18.12 4.03 9.09
C LYS A 587 -18.63 2.61 9.30
N ILE A 588 -17.75 1.62 9.22
CA ILE A 588 -18.11 0.21 9.29
C ILE A 588 -17.08 -0.48 10.18
N SER A 589 -17.53 -1.00 11.32
CA SER A 589 -16.65 -1.60 12.34
C SER A 589 -15.92 -2.86 11.87
N ILE A 590 -16.34 -3.50 10.78
CA ILE A 590 -15.62 -4.64 10.20
C ILE A 590 -14.24 -4.25 9.68
N ASN A 591 -14.02 -2.98 9.30
CA ASN A 591 -12.75 -2.52 8.73
C ASN A 591 -11.56 -2.76 9.66
N ASN A 592 -11.77 -2.73 10.99
CA ASN A 592 -10.73 -3.04 11.96
C ASN A 592 -10.25 -4.50 11.80
N ILE A 593 -11.21 -5.43 11.75
CA ILE A 593 -10.96 -6.87 11.56
C ILE A 593 -10.28 -7.13 10.21
N LEU A 594 -10.67 -6.39 9.18
CA LEU A 594 -10.09 -6.52 7.85
C LEU A 594 -8.65 -6.00 7.77
N LEU A 595 -8.29 -4.98 8.54
CA LEU A 595 -6.91 -4.51 8.62
C LEU A 595 -6.04 -5.49 9.41
N GLU A 596 -6.60 -6.13 10.45
CA GLU A 596 -5.93 -7.18 11.22
C GLU A 596 -5.54 -8.40 10.37
N LEU A 597 -6.19 -8.64 9.21
CA LEU A 597 -5.77 -9.69 8.27
C LEU A 597 -4.34 -9.51 7.75
N PHE A 598 -3.80 -8.29 7.74
CA PHE A 598 -2.42 -8.04 7.32
C PHE A 598 -1.40 -8.26 8.44
N ALA A 599 -1.87 -8.41 9.68
CA ALA A 599 -1.07 -8.43 10.90
C ALA A 599 -1.22 -9.76 11.66
N GLY A 600 -1.62 -10.85 11.00
CA GLY A 600 -1.69 -12.15 11.66
C GLY A 600 -0.32 -12.64 12.17
N ALA A 601 -0.31 -13.77 12.88
CA ALA A 601 0.93 -14.51 13.14
C ALA A 601 0.66 -16.01 12.95
N PRO A 602 1.58 -16.77 12.32
CA PRO A 602 1.45 -18.21 12.16
C PRO A 602 1.85 -18.97 13.44
N MET A 603 1.41 -18.48 14.59
CA MET A 603 1.71 -19.03 15.91
C MET A 603 0.52 -18.82 16.85
N PRO A 604 0.39 -19.61 17.93
CA PRO A 604 -0.71 -19.46 18.86
C PRO A 604 -0.62 -18.15 19.64
N SER A 605 -1.76 -17.65 20.09
CA SER A 605 -1.80 -16.41 20.89
C SER A 605 -1.16 -16.64 22.26
N PHE A 606 -0.34 -15.70 22.72
CA PHE A 606 0.19 -15.75 24.08
C PHE A 606 -0.94 -15.63 25.11
N ALA A 607 -0.98 -16.48 26.13
CA ALA A 607 -2.07 -16.54 27.11
C ALA A 607 -1.65 -16.11 28.53
N GLY A 608 -0.34 -16.13 28.85
CA GLY A 608 0.17 -15.63 30.13
C GLY A 608 1.44 -16.34 30.60
N PHE A 609 1.68 -16.23 31.90
CA PHE A 609 2.90 -16.71 32.54
C PHE A 609 2.57 -17.67 33.68
N ARG A 610 3.47 -18.62 33.96
CA ARG A 610 3.48 -19.44 35.18
C ARG A 610 4.89 -19.47 35.78
N GLU A 611 5.02 -19.68 37.08
CA GLU A 611 6.32 -19.91 37.71
C GLU A 611 6.96 -21.21 37.17
N GLY A 612 8.25 -21.15 36.82
CA GLY A 612 8.98 -22.29 36.28
C GLY A 612 9.57 -23.13 37.41
N ASP A 613 9.42 -24.46 37.33
CA ASP A 613 9.97 -25.38 38.31
C ASP A 613 11.51 -25.29 38.34
N SER A 614 12.05 -24.87 39.48
CA SER A 614 13.49 -24.91 39.73
C SER A 614 13.90 -26.30 40.18
N GLY A 615 13.95 -27.23 39.21
CA GLY A 615 14.77 -28.44 39.26
C GLY A 615 14.03 -29.76 39.49
N HIS A 616 14.10 -30.65 38.51
CA HIS A 616 14.74 -31.97 38.61
C HIS A 616 15.05 -32.43 37.17
N GLY A 617 16.34 -32.68 36.89
CA GLY A 617 16.72 -33.38 35.68
C GLY A 617 16.25 -34.82 35.80
N ASP A 618 15.35 -35.24 34.91
CA ASP A 618 15.12 -36.66 34.66
C ASP A 618 14.53 -36.86 33.25
N ASP A 619 15.39 -37.36 32.37
CA ASP A 619 15.16 -38.26 31.23
C ASP A 619 13.73 -38.42 30.70
N ARG A 620 13.36 -37.63 29.70
CA ARG A 620 12.43 -38.04 28.62
C ARG A 620 12.88 -37.49 27.27
N GLU A 621 13.76 -38.23 26.63
CA GLU A 621 13.92 -38.18 25.17
C GLU A 621 12.66 -38.72 24.46
N GLU A 622 12.49 -38.26 23.22
CA GLU A 622 11.57 -38.72 22.17
C GLU A 622 10.17 -38.08 22.06
N ASN A 623 10.10 -37.05 21.21
CA ASN A 623 9.43 -37.06 19.89
C ASN A 623 8.70 -35.75 19.60
N CYS A 624 9.37 -34.86 18.86
CA CYS A 624 8.74 -33.94 17.89
C CYS A 624 9.86 -33.38 16.99
N LYS A 625 10.00 -33.96 15.79
CA LYS A 625 10.76 -33.35 14.69
C LYS A 625 9.78 -32.61 13.77
N ASP A 626 10.10 -31.34 13.55
CA ASP A 626 9.82 -30.49 12.39
C ASP A 626 9.07 -29.19 12.69
N GLY A 627 9.79 -28.07 12.56
CA GLY A 627 9.25 -26.76 12.21
C GLY A 627 9.51 -25.61 13.18
N GLY A 628 10.64 -24.91 13.00
CA GLY A 628 10.85 -23.54 13.49
C GLY A 628 11.92 -23.42 14.57
N GLU A 629 13.07 -22.84 14.22
CA GLU A 629 14.11 -22.41 15.15
C GLU A 629 13.55 -21.39 16.16
N ALA A 630 13.01 -21.90 17.27
CA ALA A 630 13.04 -21.22 18.54
C ALA A 630 14.32 -21.69 19.23
N ASP A 631 15.26 -20.76 19.38
CA ASP A 631 16.46 -20.93 20.19
C ASP A 631 16.05 -21.32 21.62
N SER A 632 16.03 -22.64 21.84
CA SER A 632 15.75 -23.30 23.12
C SER A 632 17.05 -23.86 23.67
N ARG A 633 18.13 -23.08 23.56
CA ARG A 633 19.39 -23.36 24.23
C ARG A 633 19.69 -22.26 25.25
N GLU A 634 19.65 -22.68 26.51
CA GLU A 634 20.37 -22.10 27.64
C GLU A 634 19.93 -20.73 28.18
N THR A 635 18.81 -20.69 28.90
CA THR A 635 18.76 -19.94 30.17
C THR A 635 17.81 -20.65 31.13
N GLY A 636 18.26 -20.95 32.35
CA GLY A 636 17.40 -21.42 33.45
C GLY A 636 16.44 -20.32 33.91
N THR A 637 15.45 -19.98 33.09
CA THR A 637 14.44 -18.96 33.39
C THR A 637 13.45 -19.49 34.41
N SER A 638 13.19 -18.71 35.47
CA SER A 638 12.29 -19.07 36.56
C SER A 638 10.79 -18.96 36.19
N TYR A 639 10.43 -19.10 34.92
CA TYR A 639 9.06 -18.91 34.41
C TYR A 639 8.77 -19.72 33.14
N GLU A 640 7.52 -20.16 33.00
CA GLU A 640 6.95 -20.85 31.84
C GLU A 640 6.02 -19.91 31.07
N LEU A 641 6.10 -19.92 29.74
CA LEU A 641 5.25 -19.14 28.84
C LEU A 641 4.05 -19.98 28.39
N ILE A 642 2.84 -19.47 28.61
CA ILE A 642 1.60 -20.16 28.25
C ILE A 642 1.07 -19.60 26.93
N PHE A 643 0.68 -20.49 26.04
CA PHE A 643 0.05 -20.16 24.76
C PHE A 643 -1.34 -20.79 24.67
N ASP A 644 -2.22 -20.16 23.89
CA ASP A 644 -3.56 -20.65 23.61
C ASP A 644 -3.52 -21.79 22.57
N VAL A 645 -4.69 -22.35 22.26
CA VAL A 645 -4.83 -23.38 21.22
C VAL A 645 -4.39 -22.81 19.85
N PRO A 646 -3.51 -23.53 19.11
CA PRO A 646 -3.11 -23.12 17.77
C PRO A 646 -4.29 -22.94 16.80
N GLU A 647 -4.18 -21.98 15.88
CA GLU A 647 -5.14 -21.72 14.79
C GLU A 647 -4.54 -22.14 13.42
N PRO A 648 -4.15 -23.42 13.21
CA PRO A 648 -3.33 -23.83 12.06
C PRO A 648 -4.03 -23.59 10.71
N ALA A 649 -5.36 -23.55 10.68
CA ALA A 649 -6.15 -23.28 9.48
C ALA A 649 -5.79 -21.95 8.79
N ASN A 650 -5.33 -20.95 9.54
CA ASN A 650 -4.99 -19.64 9.01
C ASN A 650 -3.51 -19.50 8.63
N TYR A 651 -2.62 -20.39 9.08
CA TYR A 651 -1.17 -20.17 9.03
C TYR A 651 -0.62 -20.06 7.60
N GLU A 652 -1.08 -20.91 6.68
CA GLU A 652 -0.66 -20.84 5.28
C GLU A 652 -1.12 -19.53 4.62
N THR A 653 -2.35 -19.09 4.92
CA THR A 653 -2.90 -17.83 4.43
C THR A 653 -2.09 -16.64 4.93
N ILE A 654 -1.78 -16.61 6.23
CA ILE A 654 -0.96 -15.57 6.87
C ILE A 654 0.43 -15.53 6.23
N ALA A 655 1.09 -16.69 6.07
CA ALA A 655 2.42 -16.76 5.46
C ALA A 655 2.45 -16.19 4.04
N LYS A 656 1.43 -16.49 3.23
CA LYS A 656 1.31 -15.95 1.86
C LYS A 656 1.13 -14.43 1.86
N ILE A 657 0.27 -13.89 2.71
CA ILE A 657 0.07 -12.44 2.85
C ILE A 657 1.38 -11.77 3.26
N HIS A 658 2.06 -12.31 4.26
CA HIS A 658 3.33 -11.78 4.75
C HIS A 658 4.42 -11.82 3.70
N GLN A 659 4.51 -12.90 2.91
CA GLN A 659 5.45 -12.97 1.79
C GLN A 659 5.20 -11.82 0.80
N GLY A 660 3.95 -11.53 0.47
CA GLY A 660 3.60 -10.39 -0.38
C GLY A 660 4.01 -9.05 0.24
N ILE A 661 3.81 -8.87 1.54
CA ILE A 661 4.22 -7.65 2.26
C ILE A 661 5.74 -7.47 2.22
N CYS A 662 6.50 -8.53 2.54
CA CYS A 662 7.96 -8.53 2.54
C CYS A 662 8.52 -8.27 1.13
N ASP A 663 7.99 -8.90 0.10
CA ASP A 663 8.45 -8.72 -1.27
C ASP A 663 8.19 -7.28 -1.77
N PHE A 664 7.05 -6.68 -1.41
CA PHE A 664 6.80 -5.27 -1.70
C PHE A 664 7.82 -4.36 -1.01
N ALA A 665 8.01 -4.56 0.30
CA ALA A 665 8.94 -3.76 1.11
C ALA A 665 10.36 -3.81 0.53
N GLU A 666 10.83 -5.00 0.16
CA GLU A 666 12.16 -5.19 -0.41
C GLU A 666 12.30 -4.56 -1.79
N LEU A 667 11.30 -4.70 -2.66
CA LEU A 667 11.30 -4.04 -3.98
C LEU A 667 11.31 -2.52 -3.84
N TYR A 668 10.52 -1.95 -2.93
CA TYR A 668 10.49 -0.52 -2.69
C TYR A 668 11.83 -0.01 -2.17
N ARG A 669 12.38 -0.70 -1.16
CA ARG A 669 13.67 -0.37 -0.55
C ARG A 669 14.80 -0.40 -1.57
N ARG A 670 14.87 -1.45 -2.39
CA ARG A 670 15.90 -1.57 -3.45
C ARG A 670 15.73 -0.52 -4.54
N ALA A 671 14.50 -0.30 -5.01
CA ALA A 671 14.22 0.63 -6.11
C ALA A 671 14.60 2.09 -5.77
N PHE A 672 14.52 2.47 -4.50
CA PHE A 672 14.75 3.83 -4.04
C PHE A 672 15.90 3.96 -3.01
N ALA A 673 16.84 3.02 -3.01
CA ALA A 673 17.98 3.01 -2.07
C ALA A 673 18.79 4.32 -2.12
N ASP A 674 18.98 4.89 -3.31
CA ASP A 674 19.69 6.16 -3.53
C ASP A 674 18.84 7.41 -3.22
N TYR A 675 17.57 7.24 -2.83
CA TYR A 675 16.62 8.34 -2.62
C TYR A 675 15.93 8.25 -1.25
N PRO A 676 16.65 8.55 -0.13
CA PRO A 676 16.12 8.37 1.23
C PRO A 676 14.81 9.11 1.51
N TYR A 677 14.55 10.23 0.82
CA TYR A 677 13.30 10.98 0.98
C TYR A 677 12.07 10.18 0.51
N MET A 678 12.23 9.17 -0.35
CA MET A 678 11.13 8.26 -0.76
C MET A 678 10.63 7.40 0.41
N ASN A 679 11.41 7.24 1.48
CA ASN A 679 10.98 6.55 2.69
C ASN A 679 10.04 7.40 3.56
N ARG A 680 9.78 8.66 3.20
CA ARG A 680 8.80 9.54 3.88
C ARG A 680 7.37 9.28 3.37
N ILE A 681 6.91 8.04 3.55
CA ILE A 681 5.56 7.61 3.20
C ILE A 681 4.59 8.10 4.29
N SER A 682 3.63 8.94 3.92
CA SER A 682 2.63 9.44 4.86
C SER A 682 1.64 8.33 5.26
N GLY A 683 1.09 8.42 6.47
CA GLY A 683 0.02 7.49 6.91
C GLY A 683 -1.21 7.54 6.01
N TYR A 684 -1.50 8.69 5.42
CA TYR A 684 -2.55 8.86 4.42
C TYR A 684 -2.27 7.99 3.18
N ASP A 685 -1.09 8.13 2.56
CA ASP A 685 -0.72 7.39 1.35
C ASP A 685 -0.67 5.89 1.60
N ALA A 686 -0.11 5.47 2.73
CA ALA A 686 -0.06 4.09 3.19
C ALA A 686 -1.46 3.46 3.35
N TYR A 687 -2.47 4.25 3.74
CA TYR A 687 -3.83 3.76 3.93
C TYR A 687 -4.64 3.68 2.62
N MET A 688 -4.29 4.43 1.58
CA MET A 688 -5.11 4.50 0.36
C MET A 688 -5.28 3.15 -0.37
N PRO A 689 -4.28 2.26 -0.49
CA PRO A 689 -4.48 0.92 -1.04
C PRO A 689 -5.48 0.09 -0.21
N ILE A 690 -5.37 0.14 1.13
CA ILE A 690 -6.28 -0.56 2.06
C ILE A 690 -7.71 -0.02 1.88
N ARG A 691 -7.86 1.30 1.87
CA ARG A 691 -9.15 1.95 1.60
C ARG A 691 -9.73 1.52 0.26
N HIS A 692 -8.90 1.34 -0.77
CA HIS A 692 -9.34 0.94 -2.10
C HIS A 692 -9.97 -0.46 -2.11
N ILE A 693 -9.37 -1.44 -1.42
CA ILE A 693 -9.96 -2.78 -1.28
C ILE A 693 -11.20 -2.81 -0.39
N PHE A 694 -11.34 -1.88 0.55
CA PHE A 694 -12.53 -1.76 1.41
C PHE A 694 -13.73 -1.05 0.76
N LYS A 695 -13.60 -0.56 -0.48
CA LYS A 695 -14.74 -0.03 -1.24
C LYS A 695 -15.72 -1.13 -1.67
N ASP A 696 -15.24 -2.36 -1.81
CA ASP A 696 -16.06 -3.52 -2.17
C ASP A 696 -15.54 -4.80 -1.49
N TYR A 697 -16.34 -5.34 -0.57
CA TYR A 697 -15.98 -6.52 0.21
C TYR A 697 -16.09 -7.86 -0.55
N SER A 698 -16.49 -7.87 -1.82
CA SER A 698 -16.71 -9.10 -2.60
C SER A 698 -15.47 -9.98 -2.67
N PHE A 699 -14.29 -9.37 -2.82
CA PHE A 699 -13.02 -10.10 -2.78
C PHE A 699 -12.84 -10.79 -1.42
N ILE A 700 -12.98 -10.04 -0.35
CA ILE A 700 -12.76 -10.53 1.02
C ILE A 700 -13.75 -11.64 1.36
N LYS A 701 -15.04 -11.47 1.06
CA LYS A 701 -16.05 -12.53 1.27
C LYS A 701 -15.72 -13.82 0.53
N ARG A 702 -15.16 -13.71 -0.67
CA ARG A 702 -14.82 -14.86 -1.51
C ARG A 702 -13.59 -15.60 -1.02
N PHE A 703 -12.52 -14.88 -0.68
CA PHE A 703 -11.22 -15.49 -0.36
C PHE A 703 -11.02 -15.69 1.14
N PHE A 704 -11.54 -14.80 1.98
CA PHE A 704 -11.38 -14.87 3.43
C PHE A 704 -12.62 -15.40 4.15
N GLY A 705 -13.66 -15.84 3.43
CA GLY A 705 -14.93 -16.25 4.05
C GLY A 705 -14.82 -17.36 5.10
N ASN A 706 -13.83 -18.25 4.97
CA ASN A 706 -13.55 -19.33 5.93
C ASN A 706 -12.42 -19.00 6.90
N TYR A 707 -11.88 -17.77 6.88
CA TYR A 707 -10.85 -17.34 7.82
C TYR A 707 -11.43 -17.34 9.24
N GLU A 708 -10.78 -18.05 10.16
CA GLU A 708 -11.29 -18.30 11.50
C GLU A 708 -10.82 -17.23 12.49
N PHE A 709 -11.69 -16.84 13.40
CA PHE A 709 -11.42 -15.97 14.54
C PHE A 709 -11.95 -16.64 15.81
N GLN A 710 -11.13 -16.69 16.86
CA GLN A 710 -11.59 -17.13 18.18
C GLN A 710 -12.50 -16.09 18.84
N ASP A 711 -13.63 -16.56 19.40
CA ASP A 711 -14.63 -15.68 20.04
C ASP A 711 -14.33 -15.36 21.50
N THR A 712 -13.47 -16.14 22.13
CA THR A 712 -13.21 -16.06 23.57
C THR A 712 -11.80 -15.56 23.84
N VAL A 713 -11.67 -14.79 24.92
CA VAL A 713 -10.40 -14.25 25.41
C VAL A 713 -10.13 -15.00 26.71
N GLY A 714 -9.68 -16.24 26.61
CA GLY A 714 -9.59 -17.13 27.77
C GLY A 714 -9.10 -18.51 27.37
N GLY A 715 -7.78 -18.72 27.49
CA GLY A 715 -7.18 -20.03 27.27
C GLY A 715 -7.89 -21.09 28.13
N THR A 716 -8.13 -22.24 27.49
CA THR A 716 -8.69 -23.51 28.02
C THR A 716 -10.19 -23.79 27.89
N ALA A 717 -11.08 -22.82 27.65
CA ALA A 717 -12.52 -23.11 27.54
C ALA A 717 -13.27 -22.23 26.52
N GLY A 718 -13.12 -22.54 25.22
CA GLY A 718 -13.95 -21.94 24.18
C GLY A 718 -13.80 -22.62 22.82
N LYS A 719 -14.61 -23.65 22.55
CA LYS A 719 -14.69 -24.34 21.22
C LYS A 719 -15.39 -23.51 20.13
N ASN A 720 -15.68 -22.23 20.38
CA ASN A 720 -16.44 -21.40 19.45
C ASN A 720 -15.50 -20.49 18.66
N SER A 721 -15.27 -20.87 17.40
CA SER A 721 -14.64 -20.02 16.39
C SER A 721 -15.72 -19.45 15.45
N ARG A 722 -15.65 -18.16 15.14
CA ARG A 722 -16.44 -17.58 14.04
C ARG A 722 -15.60 -17.53 12.79
N THR A 723 -16.24 -17.79 11.66
CA THR A 723 -15.62 -17.50 10.36
C THR A 723 -15.87 -16.04 9.99
N MET A 724 -15.04 -15.48 9.12
CA MET A 724 -15.30 -14.17 8.51
C MET A 724 -16.71 -14.08 7.89
N ARG A 725 -17.24 -15.19 7.34
CA ARG A 725 -18.60 -15.23 6.80
C ARG A 725 -19.66 -14.98 7.88
N ASP A 726 -19.45 -15.47 9.09
CA ASP A 726 -20.34 -15.22 10.23
C ASP A 726 -20.28 -13.76 10.68
N ILE A 727 -19.08 -13.17 10.65
CA ILE A 727 -18.86 -11.75 10.92
C ILE A 727 -19.60 -10.88 9.88
N PHE A 728 -19.47 -11.19 8.58
CA PHE A 728 -20.20 -10.46 7.53
C PHE A 728 -21.73 -10.56 7.71
N ARG A 729 -22.26 -11.73 8.09
CA ARG A 729 -23.69 -11.91 8.40
C ARG A 729 -24.13 -11.01 9.57
N LYS A 730 -23.33 -10.91 10.63
CA LYS A 730 -23.60 -10.03 11.79
C LYS A 730 -23.73 -8.56 11.36
N PHE A 731 -22.92 -8.11 10.40
CA PHE A 731 -22.95 -6.74 9.90
C PHE A 731 -23.94 -6.49 8.75
N ARG A 732 -24.74 -7.50 8.35
CA ARG A 732 -25.68 -7.42 7.21
C ARG A 732 -25.00 -7.00 5.90
N LEU A 733 -23.76 -7.41 5.71
CA LEU A 733 -22.92 -7.01 4.58
C LEU A 733 -22.97 -8.00 3.44
#